data_AF-A0A8H6VM66-F1
#
_entry.id   AF-A0A8H6VM66-F1
#
_cell.length_a   1.000
_cell.length_b   1.000
_cell.length_c   1.000
_cell.angle_alpha   90.00
_cell.angle_beta   90.00
_cell.angle_gamma   90.00
#
_symmetry.space_group_name_H-M   'P 1'
#
loop_
_entity.id
_entity.type
_entity.pdbx_description
1 polymer ?
#
loop_
_entity_poly.entity_id
_entity_poly.type
_entity_poly.pdbx_seq_one_letter_code
_entity_poly.pdbx_strand_id
1 'polypeptide(L)'
;MATKPSIKIINVPSDIGSMIKGKSLAPDAFSKAGLEPGLRHAGYTVATTNALSRTRTWHIDGTFQPHGVRNEEENVQVCHEVKAAVSSALSNSKDQPPPFLLVIGGECNIAPAIMSALWEKRERKVGLIYVDGDADLSIPGEAGSSGNLASMTMTHLTMRPGALQSMKPFTRPDGSGVCDSSNTALFGLNSGLQSNSRDQIAYLFDEGFRVFTSSAIEQDPVRRAEEALNFLLKEKQVDSIFVLFDVDSIDGSTFPLANVPNRTGAGFEEILAAIKVFLKCEKVCGMVVTEVNPDHDPGTRMLGRLIDELVDGFRERLDGYAIFRLNILPIVFFLRSVLRHEVVSYSFIGLILYAFSSSAQFNNPPGVDIWCGKAYRATNASFNPGGQFEEPSWSVEPLLSLKVTPRMSIYLDDEKHGSFLVNASISHLIGSAIESSSKLANGDVPSTLSIDILLGGKSLLGNGSMTITLGSVAEVSFDLSSIPAKEEPYNITAKATSESKQTFTASTQLIVLPVRKDNGTAVRIDNFLGGLAIREASSKEFKPFFPYTYYVQWDLYFNTSVSTIEDFSKLGYNVLHIVPTGSLGDVPFPWDESQPYLDKASELGLYFQYDVLYLEHGISNTTEQVNRLKSHPSILSWYIADEPDGKSVALNSTHLGYEKIRSLDLYHPISMALNCYDFHYQSYASGADIIMTDVYPISTNTSWSNVYDTVCNSTYGCCGCDDCNGVFEDISDRLEHFYAIDDVIGWQKTHWTVPQAFGNETFWTRYPTAAEEIVMNAIAINHGAKGSVMWDFPTTEEILEVTNRFARILTSEEFAGFVLGEQRYGGLEVKGAERIDASAWVAKEKVFVIVINLNYGDQVAAGNISIELPEGVHGTEIEKTLWGDVEWSVDGNTISTPSLKGLETSMFSIERS
;
A
#
# COMPACT_ATOMS: atom_id res chain seq x y z
N MET A 1 13.89 34.21 -18.35
CA MET A 1 13.33 33.03 -17.67
C MET A 1 11.84 33.01 -17.94
N ALA A 2 11.29 31.95 -18.53
CA ALA A 2 9.83 31.82 -18.62
C ALA A 2 9.28 31.57 -17.20
N THR A 3 8.26 32.31 -16.80
CA THR A 3 7.57 32.12 -15.51
C THR A 3 6.93 30.73 -15.48
N LYS A 4 7.21 29.94 -14.44
CA LYS A 4 6.57 28.63 -14.24
C LYS A 4 5.04 28.79 -14.17
N PRO A 5 4.24 27.88 -14.76
CA PRO A 5 2.79 27.88 -14.59
C PRO A 5 2.42 27.76 -13.11
N SER A 6 1.36 28.45 -12.69
CA SER A 6 0.94 28.48 -11.28
C SER A 6 -0.40 27.80 -11.07
N ILE A 7 -0.52 27.10 -9.95
CA ILE A 7 -1.77 26.52 -9.43
C ILE A 7 -2.11 27.25 -8.12
N LYS A 8 -3.35 27.70 -7.99
CA LYS A 8 -3.90 28.20 -6.74
C LYS A 8 -4.85 27.13 -6.17
N ILE A 9 -4.43 26.49 -5.08
CA ILE A 9 -5.28 25.59 -4.31
C ILE A 9 -6.20 26.42 -3.41
N ILE A 10 -7.50 26.16 -3.47
CA ILE A 10 -8.53 26.77 -2.61
C ILE A 10 -9.26 25.67 -1.85
N ASN A 11 -8.99 25.55 -0.56
CA ASN A 11 -9.57 24.54 0.32
C ASN A 11 -10.93 24.98 0.84
N VAL A 12 -11.93 24.09 0.76
CA VAL A 12 -13.30 24.34 1.24
C VAL A 12 -13.69 23.25 2.25
N PRO A 13 -13.34 23.41 3.54
CA PRO A 13 -13.61 22.39 4.55
C PRO A 13 -15.08 22.45 5.02
N SER A 14 -16.00 21.92 4.21
CA SER A 14 -17.43 21.93 4.51
C SER A 14 -18.17 20.65 4.11
N ASP A 15 -19.14 20.26 4.92
CA ASP A 15 -20.18 19.26 4.61
C ASP A 15 -21.57 19.69 5.14
N ILE A 16 -21.78 21.00 5.30
CA ILE A 16 -22.98 21.58 5.95
C ILE A 16 -24.28 21.47 5.13
N GLY A 17 -24.15 21.31 3.81
CA GLY A 17 -25.23 21.05 2.86
C GLY A 17 -25.69 19.60 2.85
N SER A 18 -24.84 18.69 3.32
CA SER A 18 -25.04 17.24 3.34
C SER A 18 -26.07 16.79 4.38
N MET A 19 -26.26 15.47 4.44
CA MET A 19 -26.86 14.77 5.60
C MET A 19 -25.87 13.84 6.31
N ILE A 20 -24.64 13.76 5.80
CA ILE A 20 -23.57 12.87 6.26
C ILE A 20 -22.29 13.70 6.41
N LYS A 21 -21.67 13.61 7.59
CA LYS A 21 -20.39 14.25 7.94
C LYS A 21 -19.20 13.60 7.23
N GLY A 22 -18.06 14.29 7.21
CA GLY A 22 -16.76 13.73 6.83
C GLY A 22 -16.11 14.43 5.63
N LYS A 23 -16.90 14.95 4.68
CA LYS A 23 -16.35 15.68 3.50
C LYS A 23 -15.62 16.97 3.87
N SER A 24 -15.96 17.56 5.01
CA SER A 24 -15.23 18.70 5.56
C SER A 24 -13.76 18.40 5.90
N LEU A 25 -13.38 17.12 6.04
CA LEU A 25 -12.01 16.65 6.27
C LEU A 25 -11.19 16.57 4.98
N ALA A 26 -11.83 16.56 3.80
CA ALA A 26 -11.15 16.35 2.53
C ALA A 26 -9.95 17.29 2.30
N PRO A 27 -10.03 18.61 2.51
CA PRO A 27 -8.87 19.49 2.24
C PRO A 27 -7.64 19.15 3.08
N ASP A 28 -7.83 18.77 4.34
CA ASP A 28 -6.75 18.34 5.23
C ASP A 28 -6.18 16.99 4.78
N ALA A 29 -7.05 16.04 4.42
CA ALA A 29 -6.65 14.74 3.92
C ALA A 29 -5.85 14.84 2.61
N PHE A 30 -6.28 15.66 1.65
CA PHE A 30 -5.53 15.93 0.40
C PHE A 30 -4.16 16.58 0.69
N SER A 31 -4.10 17.47 1.67
CA SER A 31 -2.85 18.10 2.07
C SER A 31 -1.88 17.09 2.68
N LYS A 32 -2.36 16.24 3.59
CA LYS A 32 -1.57 15.20 4.26
C LYS A 32 -1.10 14.11 3.30
N ALA A 33 -1.94 13.73 2.35
CA ALA A 33 -1.63 12.77 1.30
C ALA A 33 -0.79 13.36 0.15
N GLY A 34 -0.19 14.55 0.32
CA GLY A 34 0.89 15.00 -0.55
C GLY A 34 0.49 15.72 -1.85
N LEU A 35 -0.76 16.17 -2.02
CA LEU A 35 -1.20 16.87 -3.25
C LEU A 35 -0.31 18.10 -3.59
N GLU A 36 -0.08 18.99 -2.62
CA GLU A 36 0.72 20.20 -2.87
C GLU A 36 2.19 19.89 -3.21
N PRO A 37 2.90 19.04 -2.44
CA PRO A 37 4.21 18.53 -2.84
C PRO A 37 4.22 17.89 -4.23
N GLY A 38 3.25 17.03 -4.56
CA GLY A 38 3.13 16.36 -5.86
C GLY A 38 3.00 17.34 -7.02
N LEU A 39 2.14 18.35 -6.89
CA LEU A 39 1.98 19.39 -7.92
C LEU A 39 3.22 20.28 -8.07
N ARG A 40 3.93 20.57 -6.98
CA ARG A 40 5.22 21.28 -7.03
C ARG A 40 6.29 20.45 -7.73
N HIS A 41 6.35 19.16 -7.44
CA HIS A 41 7.25 18.21 -8.08
C HIS A 41 6.95 18.07 -9.59
N ALA A 42 5.66 18.06 -9.97
CA ALA A 42 5.23 18.06 -11.37
C ALA A 42 5.70 19.33 -12.13
N GLY A 43 6.10 20.40 -11.44
CA GLY A 43 6.74 21.58 -12.05
C GLY A 43 5.97 22.88 -11.88
N TYR A 44 4.85 22.88 -11.14
CA TYR A 44 4.04 24.08 -10.90
C TYR A 44 4.55 24.92 -9.73
N THR A 45 4.28 26.22 -9.78
CA THR A 45 4.28 27.07 -8.59
C THR A 45 2.92 26.96 -7.91
N VAL A 46 2.88 26.37 -6.71
CA VAL A 46 1.64 26.13 -5.98
C VAL A 46 1.49 27.15 -4.86
N ALA A 47 0.29 27.73 -4.73
CA ALA A 47 -0.09 28.54 -3.59
C ALA A 47 -1.44 28.08 -3.04
N THR A 48 -1.51 27.87 -1.74
CA THR A 48 -2.70 27.34 -1.07
C THR A 48 -3.43 28.43 -0.28
N THR A 49 -4.75 28.33 -0.14
CA THR A 49 -5.56 29.20 0.72
C THR A 49 -6.82 28.47 1.16
N ASN A 50 -7.35 28.81 2.33
CA ASN A 50 -8.64 28.31 2.78
C ASN A 50 -9.71 29.33 2.40
N ALA A 51 -10.79 28.88 1.75
CA ALA A 51 -11.93 29.75 1.45
C ALA A 51 -12.68 30.14 2.72
N LEU A 52 -12.78 29.20 3.68
CA LEU A 52 -13.56 29.36 4.89
C LEU A 52 -12.69 29.78 6.07
N SER A 53 -13.19 30.71 6.87
CA SER A 53 -12.53 31.16 8.11
C SER A 53 -12.55 30.11 9.24
N ARG A 54 -13.50 29.18 9.18
CA ARG A 54 -13.63 28.01 10.05
C ARG A 54 -14.36 26.90 9.29
N THR A 55 -14.05 25.64 9.58
CA THR A 55 -14.74 24.46 9.05
C THR A 55 -16.26 24.57 9.28
N ARG A 56 -17.05 24.09 8.32
CA ARG A 56 -18.52 24.07 8.40
C ARG A 56 -19.01 22.64 8.35
N THR A 57 -19.29 22.08 9.53
CA THR A 57 -19.67 20.68 9.69
C THR A 57 -21.18 20.49 9.79
N TRP A 58 -21.70 19.46 9.12
CA TRP A 58 -23.05 18.96 9.32
C TRP A 58 -23.33 18.68 10.80
N HIS A 59 -24.55 18.99 11.22
CA HIS A 59 -25.02 18.73 12.57
C HIS A 59 -26.53 18.44 12.57
N ILE A 60 -26.95 17.54 13.46
CA ILE A 60 -28.34 17.05 13.52
C ILE A 60 -29.34 18.12 13.94
N ASP A 61 -28.90 19.11 14.72
CA ASP A 61 -29.71 20.24 15.20
C ASP A 61 -29.84 21.37 14.16
N GLY A 62 -29.46 21.11 12.92
CA GLY A 62 -29.50 22.05 11.81
C GLY A 62 -30.93 22.52 11.48
N THR A 63 -31.03 23.70 10.87
CA THR A 63 -32.33 24.27 10.50
C THR A 63 -32.95 23.51 9.32
N PHE A 64 -34.21 23.07 9.46
CA PHE A 64 -34.95 22.43 8.37
C PHE A 64 -36.43 22.78 8.45
N GLN A 65 -36.92 23.61 7.52
CA GLN A 65 -38.34 23.94 7.43
C GLN A 65 -39.09 22.87 6.63
N PRO A 66 -40.39 22.60 6.91
CA PRO A 66 -41.20 21.74 6.08
C PRO A 66 -41.18 22.22 4.62
N HIS A 67 -40.86 21.32 3.68
CA HIS A 67 -40.67 21.62 2.26
C HIS A 67 -39.54 22.62 1.94
N GLY A 68 -38.63 22.87 2.89
CA GLY A 68 -37.47 23.74 2.73
C GLY A 68 -36.17 22.96 2.52
N VAL A 69 -35.05 23.65 2.72
CA VAL A 69 -33.69 23.11 2.58
C VAL A 69 -32.98 23.13 3.93
N ARG A 70 -32.09 22.17 4.14
CA ARG A 70 -31.30 22.05 5.37
C ARG A 70 -30.20 23.11 5.39
N ASN A 71 -30.06 23.79 6.53
CA ASN A 71 -28.95 24.72 6.79
C ASN A 71 -28.77 25.78 5.69
N GLU A 72 -29.87 26.27 5.10
CA GLU A 72 -29.84 27.11 3.90
C GLU A 72 -28.95 28.35 4.08
N GLU A 73 -29.11 29.08 5.19
CA GLU A 73 -28.33 30.29 5.49
C GLU A 73 -26.83 30.00 5.59
N GLU A 74 -26.44 28.91 6.27
CA GLU A 74 -25.03 28.55 6.43
C GLU A 74 -24.40 28.11 5.10
N ASN A 75 -25.15 27.37 4.27
CA ASN A 75 -24.69 26.98 2.94
C ASN A 75 -24.51 28.18 2.01
N VAL A 76 -25.44 29.14 2.04
CA VAL A 76 -25.35 30.38 1.27
C VAL A 76 -24.15 31.19 1.73
N GLN A 77 -23.87 31.21 3.03
CA GLN A 77 -22.68 31.85 3.59
C GLN A 77 -21.37 31.16 3.13
N VAL A 78 -21.33 29.83 3.07
CA VAL A 78 -20.20 29.08 2.46
C VAL A 78 -19.99 29.51 1.00
N CYS A 79 -21.06 29.60 0.21
CA CYS A 79 -20.99 30.06 -1.17
C CYS A 79 -20.44 31.49 -1.29
N HIS A 80 -20.81 32.40 -0.39
CA HIS A 80 -20.24 33.75 -0.36
C HIS A 80 -18.74 33.76 -0.08
N GLU A 81 -18.27 32.97 0.89
CA GLU A 81 -16.85 32.83 1.23
C GLU A 81 -16.06 32.20 0.07
N VAL A 82 -16.60 31.17 -0.58
CA VAL A 82 -16.00 30.55 -1.78
C VAL A 82 -15.92 31.53 -2.95
N LYS A 83 -17.00 32.27 -3.25
CA LYS A 83 -17.01 33.29 -4.32
C LYS A 83 -15.94 34.36 -4.07
N ALA A 84 -15.77 34.79 -2.83
CA ALA A 84 -14.76 35.77 -2.45
C ALA A 84 -13.33 35.23 -2.60
N ALA A 85 -13.07 33.99 -2.18
CA ALA A 85 -11.77 33.33 -2.32
C ALA A 85 -11.37 33.16 -3.79
N VAL A 86 -12.29 32.67 -4.63
CA VAL A 86 -12.09 32.51 -6.08
C VAL A 86 -11.87 33.86 -6.75
N SER A 87 -12.68 34.86 -6.42
CA SER A 87 -12.52 36.23 -6.93
C SER A 87 -11.17 36.84 -6.58
N SER A 88 -10.68 36.58 -5.37
CA SER A 88 -9.39 37.05 -4.88
C SER A 88 -8.24 36.35 -5.61
N ALA A 89 -8.35 35.03 -5.84
CA ALA A 89 -7.38 34.25 -6.62
C ALA A 89 -7.28 34.71 -8.09
N LEU A 90 -8.38 35.23 -8.64
CA LEU A 90 -8.46 35.75 -10.01
C LEU A 90 -8.10 37.24 -10.14
N SER A 91 -7.90 37.96 -9.02
CA SER A 91 -7.62 39.39 -9.06
C SER A 91 -6.19 39.66 -9.55
N ASN A 92 -6.07 40.40 -10.66
CA ASN A 92 -4.85 40.52 -11.47
C ASN A 92 -3.64 41.14 -10.74
N SER A 93 -2.48 40.47 -10.87
CA SER A 93 -1.24 41.15 -11.19
C SER A 93 -1.24 41.41 -12.70
N LYS A 94 -1.11 42.67 -13.14
CA LYS A 94 -1.18 43.04 -14.58
C LYS A 94 -0.14 42.36 -15.47
N ASP A 95 0.87 41.74 -14.85
CA ASP A 95 2.06 41.21 -15.53
C ASP A 95 2.14 39.67 -15.55
N GLN A 96 1.13 38.94 -15.04
CA GLN A 96 1.14 37.47 -14.99
C GLN A 96 -0.17 36.84 -15.47
N PRO A 97 -0.12 35.68 -16.16
CA PRO A 97 -1.32 34.92 -16.49
C PRO A 97 -2.00 34.45 -15.19
N PRO A 98 -3.35 34.36 -15.17
CA PRO A 98 -4.07 33.90 -13.99
C PRO A 98 -3.70 32.43 -13.70
N PRO A 99 -3.60 32.04 -12.41
CA PRO A 99 -3.30 30.66 -12.04
C PRO A 99 -4.42 29.71 -12.50
N PHE A 100 -4.07 28.43 -12.63
CA PHE A 100 -5.07 27.37 -12.65
C PHE A 100 -5.70 27.28 -11.26
N LEU A 101 -7.04 27.30 -11.19
CA LEU A 101 -7.75 27.18 -9.91
C LEU A 101 -8.01 25.71 -9.60
N LEU A 102 -7.46 25.20 -8.51
CA LEU A 102 -7.77 23.86 -8.02
C LEU A 102 -8.51 23.99 -6.68
N VAL A 103 -9.82 23.74 -6.69
CA VAL A 103 -10.64 23.82 -5.49
C VAL A 103 -10.79 22.42 -4.91
N ILE A 104 -10.51 22.25 -3.61
CA ILE A 104 -10.53 20.94 -2.94
C ILE A 104 -11.56 20.95 -1.82
N GLY A 105 -12.41 19.93 -1.81
CA GLY A 105 -13.40 19.69 -0.78
C GLY A 105 -14.67 20.52 -0.95
N GLY A 106 -15.56 20.37 0.03
CA GLY A 106 -16.91 20.89 -0.05
C GLY A 106 -17.81 19.95 -0.84
N GLU A 107 -19.00 20.45 -1.12
CA GLU A 107 -20.07 19.73 -1.80
C GLU A 107 -20.33 20.39 -3.15
N CYS A 108 -21.02 19.71 -4.06
CA CYS A 108 -21.29 20.26 -5.40
C CYS A 108 -22.00 21.63 -5.38
N ASN A 109 -22.72 21.94 -4.31
CA ASN A 109 -23.42 23.22 -4.12
C ASN A 109 -22.51 24.47 -4.11
N ILE A 110 -21.17 24.34 -4.06
CA ILE A 110 -20.25 25.48 -4.18
C ILE A 110 -20.01 25.90 -5.64
N ALA A 111 -20.45 25.10 -6.62
CA ALA A 111 -20.25 25.36 -8.04
C ALA A 111 -20.85 26.70 -8.53
N PRO A 112 -22.07 27.12 -8.13
CA PRO A 112 -22.62 28.43 -8.48
C PRO A 112 -21.72 29.59 -8.01
N ALA A 113 -21.13 29.48 -6.82
CA ALA A 113 -20.21 30.50 -6.30
C ALA A 113 -18.94 30.61 -7.15
N ILE A 114 -18.34 29.48 -7.51
CA ILE A 114 -17.13 29.44 -8.35
C ILE A 114 -17.43 29.99 -9.75
N MET A 115 -18.50 29.51 -10.39
CA MET A 115 -18.88 29.90 -11.74
C MET A 115 -19.27 31.39 -11.81
N SER A 116 -20.00 31.91 -10.82
CA SER A 116 -20.34 33.34 -10.79
C SER A 116 -19.10 34.23 -10.62
N ALA A 117 -18.11 33.84 -9.82
CA ALA A 117 -16.85 34.55 -9.71
C ALA A 117 -16.05 34.54 -11.03
N LEU A 118 -16.05 33.41 -11.76
CA LEU A 118 -15.40 33.30 -13.06
C LEU A 118 -16.04 34.21 -14.11
N TRP A 119 -17.38 34.24 -14.17
CA TRP A 119 -18.13 35.15 -15.03
C TRP A 119 -17.85 36.63 -14.71
N GLU A 120 -17.76 36.99 -13.42
CA GLU A 120 -17.49 38.35 -12.98
C GLU A 120 -16.06 38.80 -13.30
N LYS A 121 -15.05 37.93 -13.10
CA LYS A 121 -13.63 38.33 -13.19
C LYS A 121 -12.98 38.14 -14.55
N ARG A 122 -13.46 37.23 -15.40
CA ARG A 122 -12.78 36.89 -16.67
C ARG A 122 -13.33 37.60 -17.90
N GLU A 123 -14.47 38.30 -17.82
CA GLU A 123 -15.13 38.99 -18.94
C GLU A 123 -15.22 38.12 -20.22
N ARG A 124 -15.42 36.81 -20.05
CA ARG A 124 -15.33 35.78 -21.09
C ARG A 124 -16.42 34.74 -20.88
N LYS A 125 -16.87 34.09 -21.95
CA LYS A 125 -17.87 33.02 -21.86
C LYS A 125 -17.24 31.78 -21.23
N VAL A 126 -17.65 31.44 -20.01
CA VAL A 126 -17.12 30.29 -19.26
C VAL A 126 -18.01 29.08 -19.48
N GLY A 127 -17.43 27.97 -19.91
CA GLY A 127 -18.09 26.67 -20.00
C GLY A 127 -17.88 25.82 -18.76
N LEU A 128 -18.81 24.89 -18.51
CA LEU A 128 -18.76 23.92 -17.43
C LEU A 128 -18.80 22.50 -17.99
N ILE A 129 -17.85 21.67 -17.57
CA ILE A 129 -17.98 20.21 -17.64
C ILE A 129 -18.39 19.76 -16.24
N TYR A 130 -19.58 19.19 -16.14
CA TYR A 130 -20.18 18.74 -14.89
C TYR A 130 -20.02 17.23 -14.81
N VAL A 131 -18.95 16.77 -14.15
CA VAL A 131 -18.61 15.35 -13.99
C VAL A 131 -19.26 14.83 -12.72
N ASP A 132 -20.37 14.11 -12.86
CA ASP A 132 -21.27 13.74 -11.76
C ASP A 132 -22.17 12.57 -12.18
N GLY A 133 -22.46 11.64 -11.25
CA GLY A 133 -23.44 10.57 -11.46
C GLY A 133 -24.89 11.08 -11.39
N ASP A 134 -25.13 12.11 -10.61
CA ASP A 134 -26.40 12.76 -10.35
C ASP A 134 -26.63 13.98 -11.26
N ALA A 135 -27.90 14.30 -11.50
CA ALA A 135 -28.29 15.47 -12.27
C ALA A 135 -28.31 16.74 -11.42
N ASP A 136 -28.40 16.62 -10.09
CA ASP A 136 -28.49 17.72 -9.13
C ASP A 136 -29.57 18.77 -9.44
N LEU A 137 -30.70 18.27 -9.92
CA LEU A 137 -31.83 19.06 -10.39
C LEU A 137 -33.01 19.06 -9.42
N SER A 138 -32.78 18.69 -8.15
CA SER A 138 -33.85 18.64 -7.16
C SER A 138 -34.38 20.05 -6.84
N ILE A 139 -35.61 20.12 -6.34
CA ILE A 139 -36.26 21.36 -5.89
C ILE A 139 -36.89 21.20 -4.50
N PRO A 140 -37.07 22.28 -3.73
CA PRO A 140 -37.62 22.18 -2.38
C PRO A 140 -39.05 21.66 -2.41
N GLY A 141 -39.34 20.67 -1.57
CA GLY A 141 -40.69 20.14 -1.37
C GLY A 141 -41.20 19.19 -2.45
N GLU A 142 -40.40 18.83 -3.46
CA GLU A 142 -40.77 17.75 -4.39
C GLU A 142 -40.76 16.37 -3.69
N ALA A 143 -41.52 15.43 -4.25
CA ALA A 143 -41.61 14.09 -3.69
C ALA A 143 -40.22 13.40 -3.72
N GLY A 144 -39.76 12.93 -2.57
CA GLY A 144 -38.43 12.31 -2.43
C GLY A 144 -37.29 13.29 -2.13
N SER A 145 -37.56 14.60 -2.05
CA SER A 145 -36.55 15.59 -1.66
C SER A 145 -36.06 15.35 -0.23
N SER A 146 -34.74 15.23 -0.06
CA SER A 146 -34.07 15.09 1.22
C SER A 146 -33.83 16.44 1.93
N GLY A 147 -34.09 17.55 1.23
CA GLY A 147 -33.70 18.89 1.66
C GLY A 147 -32.20 19.16 1.60
N ASN A 148 -31.41 18.30 0.94
CA ASN A 148 -29.97 18.48 0.73
C ASN A 148 -29.72 19.55 -0.35
N LEU A 149 -28.97 20.60 -0.03
CA LEU A 149 -28.66 21.67 -0.99
C LEU A 149 -27.74 21.20 -2.13
N ALA A 150 -26.85 20.22 -1.88
CA ALA A 150 -26.00 19.63 -2.91
C ALA A 150 -26.83 19.03 -4.04
N SER A 151 -27.92 18.33 -3.75
CA SER A 151 -28.82 17.77 -4.78
C SER A 151 -29.53 18.80 -5.67
N MET A 152 -29.35 20.09 -5.41
CA MET A 152 -29.92 21.22 -6.15
C MET A 152 -28.85 22.01 -6.94
N THR A 153 -27.61 21.52 -7.07
CA THR A 153 -26.51 22.25 -7.70
C THR A 153 -26.87 22.75 -9.10
N MET A 154 -27.34 21.88 -10.00
CA MET A 154 -27.74 22.25 -11.35
C MET A 154 -29.02 23.10 -11.38
N THR A 155 -29.93 22.90 -10.41
CA THR A 155 -31.08 23.79 -10.22
C THR A 155 -30.63 25.25 -10.00
N HIS A 156 -29.60 25.46 -9.17
CA HIS A 156 -29.05 26.79 -8.89
C HIS A 156 -28.14 27.32 -10.01
N LEU A 157 -27.32 26.47 -10.63
CA LEU A 157 -26.46 26.87 -11.75
C LEU A 157 -27.28 27.40 -12.93
N THR A 158 -28.45 26.82 -13.19
CA THR A 158 -29.35 27.19 -14.30
C THR A 158 -30.40 28.22 -13.91
N MET A 159 -30.59 28.47 -12.61
CA MET A 159 -31.68 29.30 -12.08
C MET A 159 -33.07 28.87 -12.60
N ARG A 160 -33.27 27.56 -12.77
CA ARG A 160 -34.57 27.01 -13.20
C ARG A 160 -35.66 27.28 -12.16
N PRO A 161 -36.95 27.18 -12.53
CA PRO A 161 -38.04 27.23 -11.55
C PRO A 161 -37.82 26.24 -10.40
N GLY A 162 -37.84 26.72 -9.16
CA GLY A 162 -37.51 25.95 -7.96
C GLY A 162 -36.16 26.29 -7.32
N ALA A 163 -35.30 27.03 -8.02
CA ALA A 163 -34.07 27.58 -7.43
C ALA A 163 -34.36 28.52 -6.25
N LEU A 164 -33.54 28.41 -5.19
CA LEU A 164 -33.71 29.21 -3.99
C LEU A 164 -33.44 30.70 -4.25
N GLN A 165 -34.24 31.56 -3.62
CA GLN A 165 -34.05 33.00 -3.69
C GLN A 165 -32.71 33.44 -3.08
N SER A 166 -32.27 32.74 -2.03
CA SER A 166 -31.00 32.97 -1.35
C SER A 166 -29.76 32.68 -2.22
N MET A 167 -29.92 31.91 -3.30
CA MET A 167 -28.84 31.60 -4.26
C MET A 167 -28.72 32.61 -5.41
N LYS A 168 -29.64 33.59 -5.52
CA LYS A 168 -29.56 34.68 -6.52
C LYS A 168 -28.24 35.47 -6.55
N PRO A 169 -27.51 35.67 -5.43
CA PRO A 169 -26.20 36.34 -5.46
C PRO A 169 -25.12 35.63 -6.30
N PHE A 170 -25.36 34.36 -6.69
CA PHE A 170 -24.44 33.52 -7.46
C PHE A 170 -24.88 33.35 -8.92
N THR A 171 -25.52 34.37 -9.48
CA THR A 171 -25.97 34.44 -10.87
C THR A 171 -25.04 35.26 -11.75
N ARG A 172 -25.30 35.29 -13.06
CA ARG A 172 -24.66 36.25 -13.98
C ARG A 172 -25.10 37.68 -13.63
N PRO A 173 -24.36 38.72 -14.07
CA PRO A 173 -24.72 40.12 -13.77
C PRO A 173 -26.12 40.55 -14.21
N ASP A 174 -26.71 39.89 -15.20
CA ASP A 174 -28.08 40.13 -15.69
C ASP A 174 -29.16 39.37 -14.89
N GLY A 175 -28.77 38.61 -13.86
CA GLY A 175 -29.65 37.80 -13.03
C GLY A 175 -29.99 36.43 -13.60
N SER A 176 -29.46 36.07 -14.78
CA SER A 176 -29.63 34.72 -15.36
C SER A 176 -28.70 33.69 -14.72
N GLY A 177 -29.02 32.40 -14.89
CA GLY A 177 -28.15 31.30 -14.46
C GLY A 177 -26.76 31.37 -15.08
N VAL A 178 -25.75 30.95 -14.33
CA VAL A 178 -24.35 30.89 -14.81
C VAL A 178 -24.13 29.75 -15.82
N CYS A 179 -25.04 28.79 -15.87
CA CYS A 179 -25.04 27.64 -16.78
C CYS A 179 -26.36 27.51 -17.55
N ASP A 180 -26.25 27.05 -18.79
CA ASP A 180 -27.35 26.68 -19.69
C ASP A 180 -26.80 25.70 -20.75
N SER A 181 -27.65 25.20 -21.65
CA SER A 181 -27.23 24.26 -22.70
C SER A 181 -26.27 24.88 -23.74
N SER A 182 -26.04 26.19 -23.69
CA SER A 182 -25.06 26.88 -24.53
C SER A 182 -23.66 26.93 -23.94
N ASN A 183 -23.45 26.51 -22.69
CA ASN A 183 -22.14 26.49 -22.05
C ASN A 183 -21.89 25.31 -21.08
N THR A 184 -22.79 24.34 -20.97
CA THR A 184 -22.63 23.20 -20.06
C THR A 184 -22.74 21.86 -20.75
N ALA A 185 -21.84 20.94 -20.41
CA ALA A 185 -21.93 19.52 -20.74
C ALA A 185 -22.00 18.70 -19.44
N LEU A 186 -23.02 17.84 -19.32
CA LEU A 186 -23.09 16.85 -18.23
C LEU A 186 -22.34 15.60 -18.66
N PHE A 187 -21.51 15.07 -17.77
CA PHE A 187 -20.58 13.98 -18.04
C PHE A 187 -20.63 13.00 -16.87
N GLY A 188 -20.92 11.73 -17.10
CA GLY A 188 -21.03 10.74 -16.02
C GLY A 188 -22.45 10.48 -15.55
N LEU A 189 -23.44 11.25 -16.03
CA LEU A 189 -24.83 11.13 -15.57
C LEU A 189 -25.33 9.68 -15.71
N ASN A 190 -25.73 9.08 -14.59
CA ASN A 190 -26.27 7.74 -14.58
C ASN A 190 -27.81 7.80 -14.60
N SER A 191 -28.38 7.60 -15.80
CA SER A 191 -29.84 7.59 -16.00
C SER A 191 -30.58 6.47 -15.24
N GLY A 192 -29.86 5.48 -14.68
CA GLY A 192 -30.41 4.39 -13.88
C GLY A 192 -30.56 4.71 -12.39
N LEU A 193 -30.02 5.82 -11.88
CA LEU A 193 -30.14 6.20 -10.48
C LEU A 193 -31.55 6.68 -10.14
N GLN A 194 -32.04 6.31 -8.95
CA GLN A 194 -33.37 6.72 -8.50
C GLN A 194 -33.47 8.22 -8.19
N SER A 195 -32.36 8.85 -7.80
CA SER A 195 -32.22 10.29 -7.60
C SER A 195 -32.44 11.08 -8.89
N ASN A 196 -32.08 10.51 -10.04
CA ASN A 196 -32.29 11.07 -11.37
C ASN A 196 -33.72 10.82 -11.85
N SER A 197 -34.66 11.66 -11.39
CA SER A 197 -36.07 11.50 -11.72
C SER A 197 -36.35 11.71 -13.21
N ARG A 198 -37.42 11.08 -13.72
CA ARG A 198 -37.83 11.23 -15.13
C ARG A 198 -38.05 12.70 -15.53
N ASP A 199 -38.55 13.52 -14.62
CA ASP A 199 -38.83 14.93 -14.87
C ASP A 199 -37.53 15.76 -14.94
N GLN A 200 -36.50 15.38 -14.17
CA GLN A 200 -35.17 16.00 -14.28
C GLN A 200 -34.49 15.62 -15.61
N ILE A 201 -34.57 14.36 -16.01
CA ILE A 201 -34.06 13.91 -17.31
C ILE A 201 -34.82 14.58 -18.48
N ALA A 202 -36.15 14.70 -18.37
CA ALA A 202 -36.96 15.42 -19.34
C ALA A 202 -36.56 16.90 -19.44
N TYR A 203 -36.33 17.57 -18.31
CA TYR A 203 -35.83 18.94 -18.30
C TYR A 203 -34.49 19.09 -19.04
N LEU A 204 -33.53 18.19 -18.80
CA LEU A 204 -32.24 18.22 -19.50
C LEU A 204 -32.42 18.09 -21.03
N PHE A 205 -33.33 17.21 -21.44
CA PHE A 205 -33.66 17.00 -22.85
C PHE A 205 -34.37 18.22 -23.47
N ASP A 206 -35.40 18.74 -22.82
CA ASP A 206 -36.24 19.84 -23.30
C ASP A 206 -35.44 21.15 -23.40
N GLU A 207 -34.53 21.40 -22.46
CA GLU A 207 -33.63 22.56 -22.48
C GLU A 207 -32.38 22.34 -23.38
N GLY A 208 -32.24 21.15 -23.97
CA GLY A 208 -31.23 20.83 -24.97
C GLY A 208 -29.81 20.64 -24.44
N PHE A 209 -29.64 20.19 -23.19
CA PHE A 209 -28.33 19.90 -22.62
C PHE A 209 -27.62 18.75 -23.34
N ARG A 210 -26.30 18.85 -23.47
CA ARG A 210 -25.46 17.74 -23.91
C ARG A 210 -25.14 16.86 -22.71
N VAL A 211 -25.53 15.59 -22.78
CA VAL A 211 -25.33 14.59 -21.72
C VAL A 211 -24.49 13.44 -22.26
N PHE A 212 -23.43 13.09 -21.55
CA PHE A 212 -22.64 11.88 -21.74
C PHE A 212 -22.89 10.96 -20.54
N THR A 213 -23.57 9.84 -20.76
CA THR A 213 -23.97 8.93 -19.67
C THR A 213 -22.77 8.15 -19.13
N SER A 214 -22.84 7.70 -17.88
CA SER A 214 -21.81 6.84 -17.29
C SER A 214 -21.51 5.60 -18.15
N SER A 215 -22.55 4.95 -18.68
CA SER A 215 -22.41 3.79 -19.58
C SER A 215 -21.71 4.09 -20.91
N ALA A 216 -21.80 5.33 -21.41
CA ALA A 216 -21.10 5.73 -22.62
C ALA A 216 -19.62 6.05 -22.34
N ILE A 217 -19.32 6.46 -21.11
CA ILE A 217 -17.96 6.73 -20.63
C ILE A 217 -17.26 5.41 -20.33
N GLU A 218 -17.90 4.46 -19.65
CA GLU A 218 -17.40 3.10 -19.44
C GLU A 218 -16.88 2.46 -20.74
N GLN A 219 -17.57 2.68 -21.85
CA GLN A 219 -17.18 2.09 -23.15
C GLN A 219 -15.99 2.76 -23.82
N ASP A 220 -15.83 4.08 -23.67
CA ASP A 220 -14.81 4.86 -24.40
C ASP A 220 -14.62 6.25 -23.76
N PRO A 221 -13.96 6.32 -22.60
CA PRO A 221 -13.94 7.51 -21.76
C PRO A 221 -13.21 8.69 -22.43
N VAL A 222 -12.07 8.39 -23.07
CA VAL A 222 -11.23 9.37 -23.77
C VAL A 222 -12.01 10.03 -24.89
N ARG A 223 -12.68 9.26 -25.75
CA ARG A 223 -13.44 9.83 -26.87
C ARG A 223 -14.63 10.66 -26.39
N ARG A 224 -15.34 10.22 -25.35
CA ARG A 224 -16.45 11.01 -24.77
C ARG A 224 -15.92 12.35 -24.24
N ALA A 225 -14.77 12.35 -23.56
CA ALA A 225 -14.15 13.56 -23.06
C ALA A 225 -13.75 14.52 -24.20
N GLU A 226 -13.17 14.00 -25.28
CA GLU A 226 -12.86 14.79 -26.48
C GLU A 226 -14.12 15.38 -27.13
N GLU A 227 -15.22 14.61 -27.20
CA GLU A 227 -16.51 15.08 -27.71
C GLU A 227 -17.10 16.20 -26.84
N ALA A 228 -16.99 16.09 -25.52
CA ALA A 228 -17.41 17.14 -24.58
C ALA A 228 -16.61 18.44 -24.77
N LEU A 229 -15.27 18.34 -24.89
CA LEU A 229 -14.41 19.49 -25.18
C LEU A 229 -14.74 20.10 -26.54
N ASN A 230 -14.92 19.28 -27.58
CA ASN A 230 -15.28 19.75 -28.92
C ASN A 230 -16.64 20.47 -28.93
N PHE A 231 -17.63 19.96 -28.22
CA PHE A 231 -18.93 20.61 -28.06
C PHE A 231 -18.77 22.01 -27.46
N LEU A 232 -18.06 22.14 -26.34
CA LEU A 232 -17.90 23.43 -25.67
C LEU A 232 -17.04 24.42 -26.49
N LEU A 233 -15.93 23.97 -27.07
CA LEU A 233 -14.96 24.83 -27.73
C LEU A 233 -15.31 25.16 -29.18
N LYS A 234 -15.82 24.20 -29.94
CA LYS A 234 -16.07 24.36 -31.39
C LYS A 234 -17.53 24.70 -31.69
N GLU A 235 -18.48 24.01 -31.06
CA GLU A 235 -19.91 24.25 -31.31
C GLU A 235 -20.41 25.47 -30.53
N LYS A 236 -20.11 25.52 -29.22
CA LYS A 236 -20.59 26.56 -28.31
C LYS A 236 -19.65 27.75 -28.14
N GLN A 237 -18.41 27.62 -28.61
CA GLN A 237 -17.38 28.65 -28.63
C GLN A 237 -17.19 29.33 -27.27
N VAL A 238 -17.07 28.53 -26.20
CA VAL A 238 -16.69 29.06 -24.88
C VAL A 238 -15.21 29.44 -24.86
N ASP A 239 -14.86 30.47 -24.10
CA ASP A 239 -13.50 31.03 -24.04
C ASP A 239 -12.58 30.29 -23.06
N SER A 240 -13.17 29.70 -22.02
CA SER A 240 -12.51 28.92 -20.98
C SER A 240 -13.48 27.91 -20.38
N ILE A 241 -12.96 26.82 -19.83
CA ILE A 241 -13.74 25.73 -19.25
C ILE A 241 -13.35 25.57 -17.77
N PHE A 242 -14.34 25.37 -16.91
CA PHE A 242 -14.15 24.88 -15.55
C PHE A 242 -14.68 23.46 -15.45
N VAL A 243 -13.98 22.59 -14.73
CA VAL A 243 -14.41 21.21 -14.50
C VAL A 243 -14.93 21.09 -13.08
N LEU A 244 -16.16 20.64 -12.90
CA LEU A 244 -16.62 20.10 -11.63
C LEU A 244 -16.43 18.60 -11.67
N PHE A 245 -15.71 18.06 -10.69
CA PHE A 245 -15.51 16.64 -10.53
C PHE A 245 -16.07 16.19 -9.17
N ASP A 246 -17.26 15.60 -9.24
CA ASP A 246 -17.84 14.81 -8.17
C ASP A 246 -17.24 13.40 -8.20
N VAL A 247 -16.64 12.98 -7.08
CA VAL A 247 -16.01 11.66 -6.97
C VAL A 247 -17.02 10.52 -7.05
N ASP A 248 -18.32 10.77 -6.82
CA ASP A 248 -19.38 9.77 -6.92
C ASP A 248 -19.74 9.37 -8.37
N SER A 249 -19.18 10.09 -9.35
CA SER A 249 -19.24 9.71 -10.76
C SER A 249 -18.46 8.42 -11.06
N ILE A 250 -17.50 8.08 -10.19
CA ILE A 250 -16.78 6.80 -10.20
C ILE A 250 -17.68 5.71 -9.61
N ASP A 251 -17.65 4.52 -10.20
CA ASP A 251 -18.43 3.39 -9.70
C ASP A 251 -18.03 3.03 -8.26
N GLY A 252 -18.93 3.35 -7.33
CA GLY A 252 -18.76 3.17 -5.90
C GLY A 252 -18.75 1.70 -5.45
N SER A 253 -19.02 0.73 -6.32
CA SER A 253 -18.73 -0.68 -6.02
C SER A 253 -17.23 -0.99 -6.02
N THR A 254 -16.44 -0.14 -6.67
CA THR A 254 -14.97 -0.26 -6.76
C THR A 254 -14.23 0.88 -6.07
N PHE A 255 -14.84 2.05 -5.92
CA PHE A 255 -14.21 3.24 -5.35
C PHE A 255 -15.18 4.05 -4.45
N PRO A 256 -15.56 3.53 -3.27
CA PRO A 256 -16.61 4.12 -2.41
C PRO A 256 -16.17 5.38 -1.63
N LEU A 257 -15.40 6.28 -2.23
CA LEU A 257 -14.85 7.47 -1.57
C LEU A 257 -15.90 8.57 -1.28
N ALA A 258 -17.06 8.51 -1.94
CA ALA A 258 -18.18 9.45 -1.73
C ALA A 258 -19.09 9.02 -0.58
N ASN A 259 -19.84 9.98 -0.02
CA ASN A 259 -20.90 9.71 0.96
C ASN A 259 -22.09 8.94 0.38
N VAL A 260 -22.39 9.15 -0.90
CA VAL A 260 -23.48 8.49 -1.62
C VAL A 260 -22.87 7.75 -2.82
N PRO A 261 -22.22 6.59 -2.60
CA PRO A 261 -21.57 5.87 -3.68
C PRO A 261 -22.60 5.32 -4.68
N ASN A 262 -22.44 5.68 -5.95
CA ASN A 262 -23.33 5.29 -7.04
C ASN A 262 -22.75 4.11 -7.85
N ARG A 263 -23.59 3.19 -8.33
CA ARG A 263 -23.18 2.14 -9.28
C ARG A 263 -23.29 2.67 -10.71
N THR A 264 -22.27 3.39 -11.15
CA THR A 264 -22.27 4.11 -12.43
C THR A 264 -21.88 3.23 -13.62
N GLY A 265 -21.14 2.14 -13.40
CA GLY A 265 -20.50 1.30 -14.42
C GLY A 265 -19.14 1.85 -14.89
N ALA A 266 -18.88 3.16 -14.74
CA ALA A 266 -17.60 3.76 -15.09
C ALA A 266 -16.67 3.71 -13.87
N GLY A 267 -15.65 2.86 -13.92
CA GLY A 267 -14.69 2.69 -12.83
C GLY A 267 -13.73 3.85 -12.70
N PHE A 268 -12.82 3.73 -11.72
CA PHE A 268 -11.83 4.76 -11.41
C PHE A 268 -10.96 5.10 -12.63
N GLU A 269 -10.45 4.09 -13.33
CA GLU A 269 -9.56 4.28 -14.48
C GLU A 269 -10.27 4.99 -15.64
N GLU A 270 -11.54 4.67 -15.92
CA GLU A 270 -12.28 5.32 -17.00
C GLU A 270 -12.53 6.81 -16.70
N ILE A 271 -12.95 7.14 -15.48
CA ILE A 271 -13.20 8.53 -15.10
C ILE A 271 -11.90 9.33 -15.10
N LEU A 272 -10.82 8.79 -14.53
CA LEU A 272 -9.54 9.50 -14.48
C LEU A 272 -8.91 9.67 -15.86
N ALA A 273 -9.07 8.70 -16.77
CA ALA A 273 -8.69 8.86 -18.17
C ALA A 273 -9.41 10.04 -18.84
N ALA A 274 -10.71 10.23 -18.58
CA ALA A 274 -11.46 11.38 -19.06
C ALA A 274 -11.00 12.71 -18.40
N ILE A 275 -10.74 12.71 -17.10
CA ILE A 275 -10.22 13.88 -16.37
C ILE A 275 -8.86 14.32 -16.95
N LYS A 276 -7.94 13.39 -17.24
CA LYS A 276 -6.65 13.71 -17.88
C LYS A 276 -6.81 14.38 -19.25
N VAL A 277 -7.80 13.97 -20.05
CA VAL A 277 -8.13 14.64 -21.32
C VAL A 277 -8.56 16.10 -21.09
N PHE A 278 -9.38 16.36 -20.06
CA PHE A 278 -9.77 17.72 -19.71
C PHE A 278 -8.58 18.54 -19.20
N LEU A 279 -7.74 17.97 -18.32
CA LEU A 279 -6.55 18.64 -17.80
C LEU A 279 -5.53 18.96 -18.89
N LYS A 280 -5.40 18.16 -19.95
CA LYS A 280 -4.56 18.48 -21.13
C LYS A 280 -5.06 19.69 -21.93
N CYS A 281 -6.34 20.05 -21.82
CA CYS A 281 -6.90 21.15 -22.58
C CYS A 281 -6.49 22.52 -21.99
N GLU A 282 -5.74 23.32 -22.75
CA GLU A 282 -5.26 24.64 -22.30
C GLU A 282 -6.39 25.61 -21.93
N LYS A 283 -7.60 25.40 -22.48
CA LYS A 283 -8.79 26.21 -22.21
C LYS A 283 -9.44 25.88 -20.88
N VAL A 284 -9.12 24.74 -20.26
CA VAL A 284 -9.53 24.45 -18.89
C VAL A 284 -8.74 25.36 -17.95
N CYS A 285 -9.45 26.22 -17.21
CA CYS A 285 -8.86 27.24 -16.35
C CYS A 285 -8.93 26.89 -14.87
N GLY A 286 -9.59 25.81 -14.51
CA GLY A 286 -9.68 25.30 -13.16
C GLY A 286 -10.53 24.05 -13.04
N MET A 287 -10.45 23.43 -11.88
CA MET A 287 -11.22 22.25 -11.50
C MET A 287 -11.60 22.33 -10.02
N VAL A 288 -12.75 21.78 -9.65
CA VAL A 288 -13.09 21.44 -8.26
C VAL A 288 -13.19 19.93 -8.12
N VAL A 289 -12.65 19.39 -7.03
CA VAL A 289 -12.83 17.99 -6.61
C VAL A 289 -13.71 18.00 -5.34
N THR A 290 -14.94 17.49 -5.46
CA THR A 290 -15.98 17.52 -4.41
C THR A 290 -16.40 16.12 -3.97
N GLU A 291 -17.20 16.06 -2.91
CA GLU A 291 -17.84 14.83 -2.37
C GLU A 291 -16.91 13.75 -1.81
N VAL A 292 -15.58 13.97 -1.84
CA VAL A 292 -14.60 13.11 -1.16
C VAL A 292 -14.87 13.09 0.33
N ASN A 293 -15.11 11.89 0.88
CA ASN A 293 -15.13 11.65 2.32
C ASN A 293 -13.96 10.74 2.75
N PRO A 294 -12.91 11.29 3.37
CA PRO A 294 -11.79 10.49 3.87
C PRO A 294 -12.18 9.42 4.90
N ASP A 295 -13.31 9.57 5.61
CA ASP A 295 -13.78 8.56 6.56
C ASP A 295 -14.12 7.21 5.88
N HIS A 296 -14.36 7.21 4.56
CA HIS A 296 -14.62 6.01 3.78
C HIS A 296 -13.35 5.32 3.26
N ASP A 297 -12.18 5.87 3.59
CA ASP A 297 -10.88 5.39 3.14
C ASP A 297 -9.90 5.31 4.32
N PRO A 298 -10.13 4.41 5.30
CA PRO A 298 -9.22 4.23 6.42
C PRO A 298 -7.85 3.78 5.89
N GLY A 299 -6.83 4.60 6.08
CA GLY A 299 -5.49 4.40 5.51
C GLY A 299 -5.21 5.21 4.23
N THR A 300 -6.16 6.02 3.76
CA THR A 300 -6.00 6.99 2.65
C THR A 300 -5.54 6.40 1.31
N ARG A 301 -5.81 5.10 1.05
CA ARG A 301 -5.34 4.40 -0.16
C ARG A 301 -6.04 4.90 -1.42
N MET A 302 -7.37 5.01 -1.39
CA MET A 302 -8.16 5.53 -2.52
C MET A 302 -7.85 7.00 -2.77
N LEU A 303 -7.72 7.79 -1.70
CA LEU A 303 -7.36 9.20 -1.78
C LEU A 303 -5.96 9.39 -2.37
N GLY A 304 -4.98 8.58 -1.96
CA GLY A 304 -3.64 8.56 -2.53
C GLY A 304 -3.65 8.32 -4.03
N ARG A 305 -4.34 7.25 -4.48
CA ARG A 305 -4.51 6.95 -5.92
C ARG A 305 -5.15 8.11 -6.69
N LEU A 306 -6.19 8.73 -6.14
CA LEU A 306 -6.83 9.89 -6.74
C LEU A 306 -5.85 11.06 -6.89
N ILE A 307 -5.04 11.33 -5.87
CA ILE A 307 -4.03 12.39 -5.90
C ILE A 307 -2.96 12.10 -6.96
N ASP A 308 -2.45 10.87 -7.03
CA ASP A 308 -1.43 10.49 -7.99
C ASP A 308 -1.91 10.69 -9.43
N GLU A 309 -3.13 10.23 -9.74
CA GLU A 309 -3.74 10.39 -11.06
C GLU A 309 -3.99 11.86 -11.42
N LEU A 310 -4.40 12.68 -10.44
CA LEU A 310 -4.55 14.12 -10.62
C LEU A 310 -3.19 14.79 -10.88
N VAL A 311 -2.17 14.48 -10.09
CA VAL A 311 -0.80 15.02 -10.24
C VAL A 311 -0.22 14.61 -11.59
N ASP A 312 -0.43 13.37 -12.02
CA ASP A 312 -0.01 12.90 -13.33
C ASP A 312 -0.75 13.63 -14.47
N GLY A 313 -2.06 13.82 -14.36
CA GLY A 313 -2.81 14.64 -15.31
C GLY A 313 -2.32 16.09 -15.41
N PHE A 314 -1.91 16.69 -14.28
CA PHE A 314 -1.25 17.99 -14.26
C PHE A 314 0.16 17.97 -14.88
N ARG A 315 0.93 16.90 -14.67
CA ARG A 315 2.23 16.71 -15.33
C ARG A 315 2.05 16.67 -16.86
N GLU A 316 1.13 15.85 -17.35
CA GLU A 316 0.84 15.75 -18.78
C GLU A 316 0.35 17.07 -19.39
N ARG A 317 -0.37 17.89 -18.61
CA ARG A 317 -0.76 19.24 -19.00
C ARG A 317 0.47 20.12 -19.31
N LEU A 318 1.56 19.99 -18.55
CA LEU A 318 2.82 20.71 -18.82
C LEU A 318 3.52 20.23 -20.08
N ASP A 319 3.53 18.92 -20.32
CA ASP A 319 4.14 18.34 -21.52
C ASP A 319 3.42 18.79 -22.80
N GLY A 320 2.09 18.89 -22.75
CA GLY A 320 1.29 19.51 -23.82
C GLY A 320 1.73 20.94 -24.14
N TYR A 321 2.04 21.75 -23.13
CA TYR A 321 2.55 23.12 -23.31
C TYR A 321 3.96 23.16 -23.93
N ALA A 322 4.81 22.17 -23.68
CA ALA A 322 6.17 22.08 -24.23
C ALA A 322 6.14 21.73 -25.74
N ILE A 323 5.26 20.81 -26.15
CA ILE A 323 5.11 20.38 -27.55
C ILE A 323 4.54 21.50 -28.44
N PHE A 324 3.65 22.35 -27.91
CA PHE A 324 3.13 23.52 -28.65
C PHE A 324 4.15 24.67 -28.79
N ARG A 325 5.09 24.83 -27.83
CA ARG A 325 6.15 25.85 -27.91
C ARG A 325 7.25 25.53 -28.91
N LEU A 326 7.45 24.27 -29.27
CA LEU A 326 8.40 23.84 -30.31
C LEU A 326 7.84 23.96 -31.74
N ASN A 327 6.54 24.20 -31.92
CA ASN A 327 5.87 24.24 -33.23
C ASN A 327 5.57 25.65 -33.78
N ILE A 328 6.26 26.69 -33.30
CA ILE A 328 6.23 28.03 -33.91
C ILE A 328 7.61 28.38 -34.49
N LEU A 329 8.00 27.66 -35.55
CA LEU A 329 8.95 28.13 -36.56
C LEU A 329 8.46 27.64 -37.93
N PRO A 330 8.32 28.50 -38.95
CA PRO A 330 7.81 28.06 -40.24
C PRO A 330 8.92 27.32 -41.00
N ILE A 331 8.88 25.99 -41.03
CA ILE A 331 9.71 25.21 -41.95
C ILE A 331 9.06 25.25 -43.34
N VAL A 332 9.65 26.10 -44.17
CA VAL A 332 9.42 26.26 -45.60
C VAL A 332 10.65 25.65 -46.30
N PHE A 333 10.42 24.67 -47.19
CA PHE A 333 11.39 23.96 -48.08
C PHE A 333 12.36 23.00 -47.35
N PHE A 334 12.61 21.76 -47.78
CA PHE A 334 12.94 21.28 -49.13
C PHE A 334 12.78 19.74 -49.19
N LEU A 335 12.15 19.22 -50.25
CA LEU A 335 12.07 17.78 -50.59
C LEU A 335 12.86 17.55 -51.89
N ARG A 336 13.46 16.35 -52.02
CA ARG A 336 14.31 15.78 -53.12
C ARG A 336 15.83 15.96 -52.86
N SER A 337 16.74 15.00 -53.09
CA SER A 337 16.81 13.82 -53.98
C SER A 337 18.05 12.98 -53.59
N VAL A 338 18.04 11.64 -53.53
CA VAL A 338 18.62 10.69 -54.52
C VAL A 338 19.62 9.71 -53.88
N LEU A 339 19.41 8.44 -54.24
CA LEU A 339 20.19 7.21 -54.05
C LEU A 339 21.70 7.32 -54.40
N ARG A 340 22.56 6.53 -53.69
CA ARG A 340 23.43 5.45 -54.23
C ARG A 340 24.47 4.94 -53.21
N HIS A 341 24.58 3.59 -53.13
CA HIS A 341 25.73 2.66 -52.96
C HIS A 341 26.99 3.06 -52.14
N GLU A 342 27.70 2.21 -51.38
CA GLU A 342 28.22 0.85 -51.65
C GLU A 342 28.54 0.05 -50.36
N VAL A 343 28.74 -1.26 -50.59
CA VAL A 343 29.12 -2.38 -49.73
C VAL A 343 30.64 -2.38 -49.43
N VAL A 344 31.05 -2.74 -48.20
CA VAL A 344 32.32 -3.47 -47.93
C VAL A 344 32.12 -4.44 -46.75
N SER A 345 32.39 -5.72 -46.99
CA SER A 345 32.53 -6.79 -45.99
C SER A 345 33.99 -6.96 -45.57
N TYR A 346 34.26 -7.28 -44.29
CA TYR A 346 35.29 -8.25 -43.88
C TYR A 346 34.89 -8.97 -42.58
N SER A 347 34.63 -10.28 -42.75
CA SER A 347 34.81 -11.44 -41.85
C SER A 347 36.07 -11.36 -40.96
N PHE A 348 36.26 -12.00 -39.79
CA PHE A 348 35.80 -13.29 -39.28
C PHE A 348 36.33 -13.52 -37.82
N ILE A 349 35.66 -14.40 -37.06
CA ILE A 349 36.10 -15.21 -35.88
C ILE A 349 35.98 -14.60 -34.47
N GLY A 350 35.00 -15.12 -33.74
CA GLY A 350 34.86 -15.07 -32.28
C GLY A 350 33.57 -15.71 -31.76
N LEU A 351 32.99 -16.68 -32.47
CA LEU A 351 31.86 -17.49 -31.99
C LEU A 351 32.41 -18.80 -31.44
N ILE A 352 32.27 -19.00 -30.12
CA ILE A 352 32.03 -20.26 -29.37
C ILE A 352 32.42 -19.97 -27.92
N LEU A 353 31.40 -19.92 -27.05
CA LEU A 353 31.37 -19.84 -25.58
C LEU A 353 30.52 -18.66 -25.11
N TYR A 354 29.20 -18.78 -25.23
CA TYR A 354 28.20 -18.23 -24.31
C TYR A 354 26.86 -18.88 -24.69
N ALA A 355 26.79 -20.18 -24.42
CA ALA A 355 25.54 -20.90 -24.33
C ALA A 355 25.33 -21.20 -22.85
N PHE A 356 24.88 -20.18 -22.11
CA PHE A 356 24.33 -20.36 -20.77
C PHE A 356 22.83 -20.03 -20.86
N SER A 357 22.03 -21.07 -20.62
CA SER A 357 20.69 -21.06 -20.02
C SER A 357 19.82 -19.82 -20.32
N SER A 358 19.24 -19.77 -21.52
CA SER A 358 18.08 -18.91 -21.78
C SER A 358 16.82 -19.54 -21.17
N SER A 359 16.54 -19.27 -19.90
CA SER A 359 15.16 -19.24 -19.44
C SER A 359 14.52 -18.01 -20.08
N ALA A 360 13.53 -18.20 -20.95
CA ALA A 360 12.77 -17.07 -21.46
C ALA A 360 12.07 -16.40 -20.26
N GLN A 361 12.45 -15.16 -19.94
CA GLN A 361 11.76 -14.34 -18.92
C GLN A 361 10.31 -14.16 -19.35
N PHE A 362 9.41 -14.43 -18.41
CA PHE A 362 7.97 -14.31 -18.63
C PHE A 362 7.60 -12.83 -18.78
N ASN A 363 6.72 -12.52 -19.72
CA ASN A 363 6.16 -11.17 -19.94
C ASN A 363 7.12 -10.08 -20.47
N ASN A 364 8.30 -10.43 -20.96
CA ASN A 364 9.23 -9.45 -21.53
C ASN A 364 8.99 -9.23 -23.05
N PRO A 365 8.73 -7.99 -23.51
CA PRO A 365 8.80 -7.69 -24.94
C PRO A 365 10.17 -8.08 -25.52
N PRO A 366 10.25 -8.71 -26.71
CA PRO A 366 11.52 -9.20 -27.23
C PRO A 366 12.60 -8.10 -27.31
N GLY A 367 13.72 -8.31 -26.61
CA GLY A 367 14.87 -7.39 -26.60
C GLY A 367 14.73 -6.16 -25.70
N VAL A 368 13.78 -6.17 -24.76
CA VAL A 368 13.65 -5.15 -23.71
C VAL A 368 14.27 -5.69 -22.43
N ASP A 369 14.96 -4.85 -21.66
CA ASP A 369 15.39 -5.23 -20.32
C ASP A 369 14.40 -4.70 -19.29
N ILE A 370 13.94 -5.59 -18.40
CA ILE A 370 12.89 -5.30 -17.42
C ILE A 370 13.35 -5.53 -15.98
N TRP A 371 12.79 -4.76 -15.05
CA TRP A 371 12.88 -4.96 -13.60
C TRP A 371 11.50 -4.75 -13.00
N CYS A 372 11.00 -5.67 -12.18
CA CYS A 372 9.60 -5.64 -11.68
C CYS A 372 8.57 -5.49 -12.83
N GLY A 373 8.85 -6.13 -13.97
CA GLY A 373 8.07 -6.02 -15.19
C GLY A 373 8.24 -4.71 -15.99
N LYS A 374 8.89 -3.68 -15.44
CA LYS A 374 9.03 -2.35 -16.05
C LYS A 374 10.28 -2.28 -16.93
N ALA A 375 10.16 -1.74 -18.15
CA ALA A 375 11.33 -1.41 -18.94
C ALA A 375 12.16 -0.33 -18.25
N TYR A 376 13.49 -0.47 -18.21
CA TYR A 376 14.33 0.49 -17.50
C TYR A 376 15.42 1.17 -18.33
N ARG A 377 15.69 0.75 -19.58
CA ARG A 377 16.67 1.45 -20.43
C ARG A 377 16.03 2.59 -21.19
N ALA A 378 16.72 3.73 -21.27
CA ALA A 378 16.29 4.91 -22.04
C ALA A 378 15.95 4.65 -23.53
N THR A 379 16.41 3.54 -24.11
CA THR A 379 16.10 3.12 -25.47
C THR A 379 14.77 2.37 -25.61
N ASN A 380 14.17 1.92 -24.50
CA ASN A 380 12.92 1.18 -24.48
C ASN A 380 11.74 2.13 -24.24
N ALA A 381 10.55 1.75 -24.70
CA ALA A 381 9.32 2.48 -24.39
C ALA A 381 8.73 1.98 -23.07
N SER A 382 8.02 2.85 -22.35
CA SER A 382 7.21 2.43 -21.21
C SER A 382 6.04 1.55 -21.65
N PHE A 383 5.58 0.69 -20.74
CA PHE A 383 4.38 -0.11 -20.92
C PHE A 383 3.84 -0.55 -19.55
N ASN A 384 2.56 -0.92 -19.49
CA ASN A 384 2.00 -1.49 -18.27
C ASN A 384 2.61 -2.88 -18.04
N PRO A 385 3.36 -3.09 -16.94
CA PRO A 385 4.00 -4.36 -16.66
C PRO A 385 2.99 -5.49 -16.37
N GLY A 386 1.78 -5.15 -15.95
CA GLY A 386 0.80 -6.10 -15.42
C GLY A 386 1.33 -6.79 -14.16
N GLY A 387 0.64 -7.85 -13.73
CA GLY A 387 1.08 -8.68 -12.61
C GLY A 387 0.91 -8.07 -11.22
N GLN A 388 0.42 -6.83 -11.11
CA GLN A 388 -0.02 -6.26 -9.84
C GLN A 388 -1.07 -7.16 -9.19
N PHE A 389 -1.15 -7.10 -7.86
CA PHE A 389 -2.18 -7.84 -7.16
C PHE A 389 -3.56 -7.25 -7.46
N GLU A 390 -4.42 -8.03 -8.10
CA GLU A 390 -5.81 -7.67 -8.33
C GLU A 390 -6.64 -8.15 -7.14
N GLU A 391 -7.10 -7.20 -6.31
CA GLU A 391 -8.02 -7.52 -5.22
C GLU A 391 -9.32 -8.16 -5.76
N PRO A 392 -9.85 -9.19 -5.09
CA PRO A 392 -11.14 -9.77 -5.45
C PRO A 392 -12.27 -8.73 -5.44
N SER A 393 -13.24 -8.90 -6.34
CA SER A 393 -14.42 -8.03 -6.39
C SER A 393 -15.19 -8.04 -5.07
N TRP A 394 -15.58 -6.86 -4.59
CA TRP A 394 -16.39 -6.72 -3.38
C TRP A 394 -17.75 -7.40 -3.50
N SER A 395 -18.07 -8.26 -2.56
CA SER A 395 -19.37 -8.92 -2.41
C SER A 395 -20.34 -8.03 -1.63
N VAL A 396 -21.54 -7.85 -2.18
CA VAL A 396 -22.63 -7.11 -1.51
C VAL A 396 -23.11 -7.83 -0.25
N GLU A 397 -23.02 -9.16 -0.23
CA GLU A 397 -23.36 -9.98 0.94
C GLU A 397 -22.11 -10.36 1.73
N PRO A 398 -22.16 -10.40 3.07
CA PRO A 398 -21.05 -10.86 3.88
C PRO A 398 -20.75 -12.35 3.61
N LEU A 399 -19.48 -12.66 3.43
CA LEU A 399 -18.95 -14.01 3.18
C LEU A 399 -18.23 -14.54 4.43
N LEU A 400 -18.34 -15.84 4.69
CA LEU A 400 -17.51 -16.53 5.67
C LEU A 400 -16.17 -16.90 5.04
N SER A 401 -15.10 -16.28 5.54
CA SER A 401 -13.71 -16.67 5.25
C SER A 401 -13.26 -17.70 6.28
N LEU A 402 -13.61 -18.98 6.04
CA LEU A 402 -13.21 -20.08 6.92
C LEU A 402 -11.78 -20.54 6.57
N LYS A 403 -10.84 -20.39 7.52
CA LYS A 403 -9.48 -20.92 7.40
C LYS A 403 -9.15 -21.83 8.59
N VAL A 404 -8.33 -22.85 8.37
CA VAL A 404 -7.78 -23.71 9.42
C VAL A 404 -6.28 -23.85 9.21
N THR A 405 -5.48 -23.60 10.24
CA THR A 405 -4.01 -23.75 10.17
C THR A 405 -3.51 -24.35 11.48
N PRO A 406 -2.56 -25.30 11.48
CA PRO A 406 -1.90 -25.69 12.73
C PRO A 406 -1.23 -24.47 13.37
N ARG A 407 -1.28 -24.34 14.70
CA ARG A 407 -0.65 -23.22 15.41
C ARG A 407 0.86 -23.18 15.16
N MET A 408 1.50 -24.35 15.14
CA MET A 408 2.93 -24.49 14.82
C MET A 408 3.08 -25.13 13.45
N SER A 409 4.02 -24.66 12.63
CA SER A 409 4.28 -25.22 11.29
C SER A 409 4.68 -26.70 11.33
N ILE A 410 5.37 -27.12 12.39
CA ILE A 410 5.70 -28.52 12.69
C ILE A 410 5.48 -28.85 14.17
N TYR A 411 5.19 -30.12 14.43
CA TYR A 411 5.21 -30.73 15.75
C TYR A 411 6.18 -31.92 15.78
N LEU A 412 6.73 -32.24 16.95
CA LEU A 412 7.58 -33.41 17.19
C LEU A 412 6.85 -34.50 17.97
N ASP A 413 7.25 -35.77 17.78
CA ASP A 413 6.55 -36.94 18.35
C ASP A 413 6.66 -37.13 19.87
N ASP A 414 7.41 -36.27 20.56
CA ASP A 414 7.43 -36.19 22.02
C ASP A 414 6.52 -35.09 22.60
N GLU A 415 5.89 -34.28 21.74
CA GLU A 415 4.86 -33.32 22.12
C GLU A 415 3.50 -34.01 22.30
N LYS A 416 2.79 -33.67 23.38
CA LYS A 416 1.50 -34.30 23.72
C LYS A 416 0.29 -33.53 23.22
N HIS A 417 0.44 -32.24 22.98
CA HIS A 417 -0.66 -31.34 22.68
C HIS A 417 -0.28 -30.42 21.53
N GLY A 418 -1.20 -30.27 20.58
CA GLY A 418 -1.12 -29.28 19.51
C GLY A 418 -2.40 -28.47 19.48
N SER A 419 -2.45 -27.48 18.60
CA SER A 419 -3.67 -26.69 18.38
C SER A 419 -3.78 -26.26 16.92
N PHE A 420 -5.01 -25.97 16.50
CA PHE A 420 -5.31 -25.35 15.22
C PHE A 420 -5.89 -23.96 15.46
N LEU A 421 -5.49 -23.01 14.63
CA LEU A 421 -6.15 -21.72 14.48
C LEU A 421 -7.31 -21.91 13.50
N VAL A 422 -8.53 -21.68 13.97
CA VAL A 422 -9.74 -21.69 13.14
C VAL A 422 -10.22 -20.26 13.01
N ASN A 423 -9.98 -19.67 11.85
CA ASN A 423 -10.44 -18.33 11.52
C ASN A 423 -11.83 -18.44 10.86
N ALA A 424 -12.83 -17.81 11.48
CA ALA A 424 -14.20 -17.74 10.97
C ALA A 424 -14.63 -16.28 10.74
N SER A 425 -13.70 -15.45 10.23
CA SER A 425 -13.94 -14.04 9.95
C SER A 425 -14.98 -13.83 8.86
N ILE A 426 -15.68 -12.69 8.98
CA ILE A 426 -16.55 -12.18 7.94
C ILE A 426 -15.72 -11.31 7.00
N SER A 427 -15.83 -11.56 5.71
CA SER A 427 -15.17 -10.78 4.67
C SER A 427 -16.16 -10.45 3.57
N HIS A 428 -15.93 -9.34 2.89
CA HIS A 428 -16.64 -8.99 1.66
C HIS A 428 -15.78 -9.24 0.42
N LEU A 429 -14.51 -9.61 0.58
CA LEU A 429 -13.60 -9.86 -0.55
C LEU A 429 -13.54 -11.36 -0.86
N ILE A 430 -13.52 -12.20 0.18
CA ILE A 430 -13.24 -13.64 0.05
C ILE A 430 -14.16 -14.47 0.94
N GLY A 431 -14.39 -15.71 0.54
CA GLY A 431 -15.13 -16.69 1.33
C GLY A 431 -16.39 -17.20 0.66
N SER A 432 -17.29 -17.76 1.46
CA SER A 432 -18.55 -18.34 1.01
C SER A 432 -19.76 -17.62 1.59
N ALA A 433 -20.78 -17.39 0.76
CA ALA A 433 -22.02 -16.74 1.21
C ALA A 433 -22.70 -17.54 2.34
N ILE A 434 -23.23 -16.82 3.33
CA ILE A 434 -23.93 -17.39 4.48
C ILE A 434 -25.43 -17.23 4.27
N GLU A 435 -26.20 -18.32 4.32
CA GLU A 435 -27.65 -18.33 4.03
C GLU A 435 -28.50 -17.38 4.93
N SER A 436 -27.96 -16.91 6.06
CA SER A 436 -28.60 -15.94 6.96
C SER A 436 -28.35 -14.47 6.61
N SER A 437 -27.69 -14.16 5.47
CA SER A 437 -27.31 -12.80 5.02
C SER A 437 -28.46 -11.79 5.01
N SER A 438 -29.71 -12.24 4.79
CA SER A 438 -30.91 -11.38 4.83
C SER A 438 -31.28 -10.82 6.22
N LYS A 439 -30.64 -11.26 7.32
CA LYS A 439 -30.89 -10.77 8.69
C LYS A 439 -29.68 -10.12 9.38
N LEU A 440 -28.50 -10.15 8.77
CA LEU A 440 -27.26 -9.57 9.32
C LEU A 440 -27.19 -8.03 9.20
N ALA A 441 -28.18 -7.40 8.56
CA ALA A 441 -28.25 -5.95 8.31
C ALA A 441 -28.59 -5.08 9.55
N ASN A 442 -28.87 -5.68 10.72
CA ASN A 442 -29.44 -4.98 11.88
C ASN A 442 -28.65 -5.18 13.17
N GLY A 443 -27.31 -5.18 13.14
CA GLY A 443 -26.46 -4.91 14.32
C GLY A 443 -26.65 -5.77 15.59
N ASP A 444 -27.42 -6.86 15.52
CA ASP A 444 -27.72 -7.76 16.64
C ASP A 444 -27.47 -9.22 16.24
N VAL A 445 -26.79 -9.92 17.15
CA VAL A 445 -26.59 -11.39 17.32
C VAL A 445 -25.25 -11.99 16.86
N PRO A 446 -24.47 -12.63 17.76
CA PRO A 446 -23.45 -13.60 17.37
C PRO A 446 -24.13 -14.89 16.89
N SER A 447 -24.11 -15.15 15.59
CA SER A 447 -24.34 -16.50 15.06
C SER A 447 -23.12 -17.37 15.35
N THR A 448 -23.33 -18.61 15.79
CA THR A 448 -22.23 -19.53 16.09
C THR A 448 -22.02 -20.57 15.00
N LEU A 449 -20.80 -21.12 14.91
CA LEU A 449 -20.46 -22.26 14.06
C LEU A 449 -20.06 -23.45 14.92
N SER A 450 -20.61 -24.63 14.61
CA SER A 450 -20.12 -25.91 15.13
C SER A 450 -18.98 -26.40 14.24
N ILE A 451 -17.77 -26.50 14.80
CA ILE A 451 -16.54 -26.88 14.10
C ILE A 451 -16.09 -28.26 14.55
N ASP A 452 -15.79 -29.11 13.58
CA ASP A 452 -15.04 -30.35 13.77
C ASP A 452 -13.75 -30.32 12.94
N ILE A 453 -12.66 -30.88 13.48
CA ILE A 453 -11.37 -30.98 12.80
C ILE A 453 -11.09 -32.45 12.55
N LEU A 454 -11.00 -32.82 11.28
CA LEU A 454 -10.99 -34.21 10.82
C LEU A 454 -9.63 -34.61 10.27
N LEU A 455 -9.15 -35.78 10.69
CA LEU A 455 -8.03 -36.50 10.11
C LEU A 455 -8.53 -37.82 9.51
N GLY A 456 -8.49 -37.97 8.19
CA GLY A 456 -9.01 -39.17 7.51
C GLY A 456 -10.49 -39.45 7.82
N GLY A 457 -11.29 -38.39 8.02
CA GLY A 457 -12.71 -38.47 8.39
C GLY A 457 -13.00 -38.78 9.86
N LYS A 458 -11.97 -38.90 10.71
CA LYS A 458 -12.13 -39.05 12.16
C LYS A 458 -11.88 -37.72 12.86
N SER A 459 -12.73 -37.35 13.81
CA SER A 459 -12.54 -36.15 14.61
C SER A 459 -11.28 -36.25 15.47
N LEU A 460 -10.49 -35.18 15.46
CA LEU A 460 -9.38 -34.94 16.38
C LEU A 460 -9.84 -34.31 17.70
N LEU A 461 -11.11 -33.89 17.77
CA LEU A 461 -11.71 -33.31 18.96
C LEU A 461 -12.39 -34.43 19.74
N GLY A 462 -11.99 -34.67 21.00
CA GLY A 462 -12.52 -35.79 21.79
C GLY A 462 -14.05 -35.85 21.90
N ASN A 463 -14.73 -34.70 21.82
CA ASN A 463 -16.19 -34.56 21.85
C ASN A 463 -16.84 -34.41 20.46
N GLY A 464 -16.07 -34.49 19.38
CA GLY A 464 -16.55 -34.48 18.00
C GLY A 464 -16.89 -33.11 17.40
N SER A 465 -17.14 -32.06 18.18
CA SER A 465 -17.23 -30.69 17.67
C SER A 465 -17.12 -29.67 18.81
N MET A 466 -16.83 -28.42 18.46
CA MET A 466 -16.88 -27.28 19.37
C MET A 466 -17.56 -26.08 18.74
N THR A 467 -18.06 -25.17 19.57
CA THR A 467 -18.72 -23.95 19.10
C THR A 467 -17.73 -22.80 19.04
N ILE A 468 -17.68 -22.10 17.92
CA ILE A 468 -16.93 -20.85 17.75
C ILE A 468 -17.86 -19.71 17.35
N THR A 469 -17.48 -18.49 17.70
CA THR A 469 -18.20 -17.28 17.32
C THR A 469 -17.86 -16.90 15.89
N LEU A 470 -18.86 -16.55 15.08
CA LEU A 470 -18.63 -15.98 13.76
C LEU A 470 -17.93 -14.63 13.90
N GLY A 471 -16.97 -14.33 13.03
CA GLY A 471 -16.15 -13.12 13.13
C GLY A 471 -14.96 -13.22 14.09
N SER A 472 -14.60 -14.44 14.54
CA SER A 472 -13.49 -14.65 15.47
C SER A 472 -12.46 -15.66 14.96
N VAL A 473 -11.28 -15.63 15.58
CA VAL A 473 -10.26 -16.68 15.46
C VAL A 473 -10.25 -17.48 16.76
N ALA A 474 -10.44 -18.79 16.66
CA ALA A 474 -10.42 -19.69 17.80
C ALA A 474 -9.20 -20.60 17.75
N GLU A 475 -8.51 -20.75 18.87
CA GLU A 475 -7.47 -21.78 19.02
C GLU A 475 -8.09 -23.08 19.57
N VAL A 476 -7.94 -24.15 18.80
CA VAL A 476 -8.59 -25.45 19.03
C VAL A 476 -7.54 -26.50 19.33
N SER A 477 -7.43 -26.90 20.60
CA SER A 477 -6.46 -27.91 21.03
C SER A 477 -6.86 -29.33 20.58
N PHE A 478 -5.85 -30.16 20.33
CA PHE A 478 -6.01 -31.59 20.05
C PHE A 478 -4.89 -32.43 20.69
N ASP A 479 -5.14 -33.73 20.81
CA ASP A 479 -4.19 -34.70 21.35
C ASP A 479 -3.26 -35.22 20.24
N LEU A 480 -1.98 -34.87 20.31
CA LEU A 480 -0.96 -35.31 19.36
C LEU A 480 -0.55 -36.77 19.59
N SER A 481 -0.79 -37.34 20.78
CA SER A 481 -0.27 -38.67 21.15
C SER A 481 -0.83 -39.82 20.29
N SER A 482 -1.95 -39.57 19.60
CA SER A 482 -2.59 -40.52 18.68
C SER A 482 -2.16 -40.38 17.21
N ILE A 483 -1.35 -39.37 16.89
CA ILE A 483 -0.91 -39.06 15.53
C ILE A 483 0.57 -39.46 15.39
N PRO A 484 0.89 -40.55 14.67
CA PRO A 484 2.27 -41.00 14.56
C PRO A 484 3.10 -40.03 13.71
N ALA A 485 4.36 -39.82 14.07
CA ALA A 485 5.27 -39.09 13.20
C ALA A 485 5.55 -39.83 11.89
N LYS A 486 5.65 -39.08 10.80
CA LYS A 486 6.04 -39.58 9.47
C LYS A 486 6.58 -38.43 8.62
N GLU A 487 7.28 -38.77 7.54
CA GLU A 487 7.87 -37.80 6.61
C GLU A 487 6.85 -37.16 5.66
N GLU A 488 5.63 -37.69 5.60
CA GLU A 488 4.55 -37.15 4.78
C GLU A 488 3.59 -36.28 5.62
N PRO A 489 3.16 -35.11 5.16
CA PRO A 489 2.14 -34.34 5.86
C PRO A 489 0.79 -35.08 5.97
N TYR A 490 0.02 -34.74 7.01
CA TYR A 490 -1.36 -35.19 7.19
C TYR A 490 -2.33 -34.17 6.64
N ASN A 491 -3.27 -34.60 5.80
CA ASN A 491 -4.37 -33.75 5.35
C ASN A 491 -5.42 -33.61 6.45
N ILE A 492 -5.67 -32.37 6.85
CA ILE A 492 -6.67 -31.99 7.84
C ILE A 492 -7.82 -31.29 7.14
N THR A 493 -9.04 -31.56 7.58
CA THR A 493 -10.23 -30.87 7.11
C THR A 493 -11.00 -30.33 8.30
N ALA A 494 -11.16 -29.00 8.39
CA ALA A 494 -12.13 -28.39 9.28
C ALA A 494 -13.49 -28.39 8.59
N LYS A 495 -14.51 -28.86 9.30
CA LYS A 495 -15.90 -28.79 8.87
C LYS A 495 -16.66 -27.87 9.83
N ALA A 496 -17.14 -26.75 9.31
CA ALA A 496 -18.01 -25.83 10.03
C ALA A 496 -19.46 -26.05 9.64
N THR A 497 -20.37 -26.05 10.62
CA THR A 497 -21.81 -26.13 10.39
C THR A 497 -22.49 -24.95 11.08
N SER A 498 -23.24 -24.16 10.32
CA SER A 498 -24.03 -23.05 10.87
C SER A 498 -25.29 -23.55 11.59
N GLU A 499 -25.94 -22.66 12.33
CA GLU A 499 -27.25 -22.92 12.94
C GLU A 499 -28.34 -23.23 11.89
N SER A 500 -28.21 -22.68 10.67
CA SER A 500 -29.08 -23.00 9.52
C SER A 500 -28.78 -24.36 8.88
N LYS A 501 -27.78 -25.09 9.39
CA LYS A 501 -27.25 -26.37 8.87
C LYS A 501 -26.50 -26.26 7.54
N GLN A 502 -26.13 -25.05 7.13
CA GLN A 502 -25.17 -24.86 6.04
C GLN A 502 -23.80 -25.35 6.49
N THR A 503 -23.09 -26.07 5.61
CA THR A 503 -21.76 -26.62 5.90
C THR A 503 -20.70 -25.90 5.09
N PHE A 504 -19.59 -25.57 5.74
CA PHE A 504 -18.38 -25.02 5.14
C PHE A 504 -17.20 -25.93 5.45
N THR A 505 -16.20 -25.94 4.57
CA THR A 505 -15.01 -26.76 4.75
C THR A 505 -13.75 -25.97 4.43
N ALA A 506 -12.72 -26.14 5.24
CA ALA A 506 -11.37 -25.66 4.99
C ALA A 506 -10.38 -26.81 5.19
N SER A 507 -9.25 -26.76 4.49
CA SER A 507 -8.25 -27.83 4.56
C SER A 507 -6.85 -27.26 4.76
N THR A 508 -6.01 -28.04 5.42
CA THR A 508 -4.60 -27.69 5.69
C THR A 508 -3.77 -28.95 5.87
N GLN A 509 -2.46 -28.78 6.02
CA GLN A 509 -1.52 -29.86 6.31
C GLN A 509 -1.04 -29.77 7.75
N LEU A 510 -1.05 -30.90 8.47
CA LEU A 510 -0.41 -31.07 9.77
C LEU A 510 0.87 -31.89 9.59
N ILE A 511 1.99 -31.37 10.08
CA ILE A 511 3.28 -32.03 10.00
C ILE A 511 3.68 -32.49 11.41
N VAL A 512 3.88 -33.80 11.57
CA VAL A 512 4.36 -34.40 12.81
C VAL A 512 5.59 -35.22 12.49
N LEU A 513 6.75 -34.78 12.98
CA LEU A 513 8.06 -35.36 12.67
C LEU A 513 8.63 -36.10 13.87
N PRO A 514 9.49 -37.12 13.67
CA PRO A 514 10.17 -37.73 14.79
C PRO A 514 11.14 -36.74 15.43
N VAL A 515 11.36 -36.85 16.75
CA VAL A 515 12.47 -36.14 17.37
C VAL A 515 13.78 -36.52 16.65
N ARG A 516 14.56 -35.50 16.29
CA ARG A 516 15.85 -35.63 15.62
C ARG A 516 16.76 -36.57 16.43
N LYS A 517 17.30 -37.59 15.76
CA LYS A 517 18.29 -38.53 16.34
C LYS A 517 19.72 -38.25 15.86
N ASP A 518 19.83 -37.41 14.83
CA ASP A 518 21.09 -36.82 14.41
C ASP A 518 21.37 -35.55 15.24
N ASN A 519 22.41 -34.79 14.87
CA ASN A 519 22.80 -33.59 15.59
C ASN A 519 22.15 -32.31 15.03
N GLY A 520 21.15 -32.42 14.16
CA GLY A 520 20.55 -31.23 13.55
C GLY A 520 19.44 -30.61 14.38
N THR A 521 18.87 -29.55 13.84
CA THR A 521 17.84 -28.73 14.46
C THR A 521 16.44 -29.04 13.90
N ALA A 522 15.44 -28.63 14.68
CA ALA A 522 14.07 -28.46 14.23
C ALA A 522 13.68 -27.00 14.44
N VAL A 523 13.17 -26.36 13.40
CA VAL A 523 12.77 -24.95 13.40
C VAL A 523 11.30 -24.88 13.00
N ARG A 524 10.51 -24.17 13.81
CA ARG A 524 9.07 -24.01 13.57
C ARG A 524 8.68 -22.55 13.54
N ILE A 525 7.63 -22.27 12.78
CA ILE A 525 6.94 -20.98 12.74
C ILE A 525 5.69 -21.11 13.60
N ASP A 526 5.44 -20.11 14.44
CA ASP A 526 4.14 -19.88 15.05
C ASP A 526 3.24 -19.16 14.04
N ASN A 527 2.20 -19.83 13.50
CA ASN A 527 1.34 -19.27 12.45
C ASN A 527 0.36 -18.20 12.95
N PHE A 528 0.27 -17.94 14.26
CA PHE A 528 -0.52 -16.84 14.81
C PHE A 528 0.33 -15.58 14.99
N LEU A 529 1.54 -15.73 15.55
CA LEU A 529 2.42 -14.61 15.86
C LEU A 529 3.45 -14.34 14.75
N GLY A 530 3.70 -15.31 13.87
CA GLY A 530 4.70 -15.28 12.79
C GLY A 530 6.13 -15.62 13.23
N GLY A 531 6.39 -15.77 14.53
CA GLY A 531 7.75 -15.90 15.07
C GLY A 531 8.38 -17.29 14.91
N LEU A 532 9.71 -17.33 14.89
CA LEU A 532 10.47 -18.58 14.86
C LEU A 532 10.78 -19.11 16.26
N ALA A 533 10.83 -20.44 16.36
CA ALA A 533 11.46 -21.12 17.49
C ALA A 533 12.32 -22.30 17.03
N ILE A 534 13.47 -22.48 17.68
CA ILE A 534 14.44 -23.53 17.38
C ILE A 534 14.49 -24.54 18.51
N ARG A 535 14.60 -25.82 18.17
CA ARG A 535 14.92 -26.90 19.09
C ARG A 535 16.11 -27.69 18.55
N GLU A 536 17.20 -27.67 19.31
CA GLU A 536 18.34 -28.57 19.10
C GLU A 536 17.97 -30.02 19.45
N ALA A 537 18.60 -31.00 18.79
CA ALA A 537 18.41 -32.42 19.09
C ALA A 537 18.71 -32.80 20.56
N SER A 538 19.58 -32.04 21.23
CA SER A 538 19.94 -32.20 22.64
C SER A 538 18.85 -31.69 23.60
N SER A 539 17.92 -30.86 23.11
CA SER A 539 16.92 -30.13 23.89
C SER A 539 15.53 -30.77 23.78
N LYS A 540 14.69 -30.51 24.80
CA LYS A 540 13.26 -30.82 24.78
C LYS A 540 12.36 -29.63 24.48
N GLU A 541 12.93 -28.44 24.46
CA GLU A 541 12.19 -27.18 24.37
C GLU A 541 12.53 -26.44 23.10
N PHE A 542 11.50 -25.91 22.45
CA PHE A 542 11.63 -24.91 21.40
C PHE A 542 11.85 -23.55 22.05
N LYS A 543 12.92 -22.86 21.68
CA LYS A 543 13.24 -21.51 22.14
C LYS A 543 12.93 -20.47 21.07
N PRO A 544 12.22 -19.37 21.40
CA PRO A 544 12.06 -18.24 20.47
C PRO A 544 13.42 -17.77 19.95
N PHE A 545 13.48 -17.47 18.65
CA PHE A 545 14.73 -17.10 18.00
C PHE A 545 14.47 -15.98 16.99
N PHE A 546 14.94 -14.77 17.28
CA PHE A 546 14.85 -13.62 16.36
C PHE A 546 16.15 -13.55 15.55
N PRO A 547 16.11 -13.78 14.22
CA PRO A 547 17.28 -13.69 13.36
C PRO A 547 17.72 -12.25 13.19
N TYR A 548 18.98 -11.95 13.52
CA TYR A 548 19.57 -10.64 13.29
C TYR A 548 21.00 -10.76 12.76
N THR A 549 21.20 -10.39 11.50
CA THR A 549 22.48 -10.54 10.81
C THR A 549 22.57 -9.71 9.53
N TYR A 550 23.61 -9.92 8.73
CA TYR A 550 23.80 -9.39 7.39
C TYR A 550 23.73 -10.48 6.33
N TYR A 551 23.47 -10.06 5.09
CA TYR A 551 23.98 -10.76 3.91
C TYR A 551 25.50 -10.62 3.89
N VAL A 552 26.21 -11.75 3.99
CA VAL A 552 27.67 -11.76 4.08
C VAL A 552 28.28 -12.33 2.82
N GLN A 553 29.11 -11.53 2.15
CA GLN A 553 29.76 -11.96 0.92
C GLN A 553 30.90 -12.95 1.19
N TRP A 554 30.85 -14.11 0.54
CA TRP A 554 31.90 -15.14 0.66
C TRP A 554 33.27 -14.61 0.23
N ASP A 555 33.33 -13.99 -0.96
CA ASP A 555 34.59 -13.62 -1.59
C ASP A 555 35.26 -12.36 -1.01
N LEU A 556 34.51 -11.55 -0.26
CA LEU A 556 35.04 -10.33 0.37
C LEU A 556 35.47 -10.52 1.82
N TYR A 557 34.93 -11.52 2.52
CA TYR A 557 35.16 -11.67 3.95
C TYR A 557 35.55 -13.09 4.34
N PHE A 558 34.67 -14.06 4.11
CA PHE A 558 34.82 -15.38 4.72
C PHE A 558 35.91 -16.23 4.08
N ASN A 559 36.15 -16.15 2.76
CA ASN A 559 37.13 -17.01 2.08
C ASN A 559 38.61 -16.78 2.49
N THR A 560 38.88 -15.88 3.44
CA THR A 560 40.23 -15.52 3.89
C THR A 560 40.77 -16.42 5.01
N SER A 561 39.95 -16.75 6.03
CA SER A 561 40.33 -17.57 7.18
C SER A 561 39.10 -18.00 7.99
N VAL A 562 39.09 -19.22 8.52
CA VAL A 562 38.04 -19.73 9.42
C VAL A 562 37.88 -18.88 10.70
N SER A 563 38.95 -18.20 11.13
CA SER A 563 38.91 -17.31 12.30
C SER A 563 37.94 -16.12 12.13
N THR A 564 37.59 -15.75 10.90
CA THR A 564 36.61 -14.68 10.64
C THR A 564 35.22 -15.01 11.21
N ILE A 565 34.88 -16.29 11.38
CA ILE A 565 33.63 -16.71 12.04
C ILE A 565 33.66 -16.39 13.53
N GLU A 566 34.82 -16.49 14.19
CA GLU A 566 34.98 -16.09 15.60
C GLU A 566 34.82 -14.59 15.77
N ASP A 567 35.38 -13.82 14.83
CA ASP A 567 35.28 -12.36 14.85
C ASP A 567 33.85 -11.91 14.58
N PHE A 568 33.16 -12.54 13.63
CA PHE A 568 31.75 -12.31 13.38
C PHE A 568 30.87 -12.62 14.59
N SER A 569 31.09 -13.78 15.24
CA SER A 569 30.36 -14.18 16.44
C SER A 569 30.51 -13.16 17.58
N LYS A 570 31.69 -12.58 17.78
CA LYS A 570 31.95 -11.55 18.81
C LYS A 570 31.16 -10.25 18.59
N LEU A 571 30.67 -10.00 17.37
CA LEU A 571 29.82 -8.84 17.06
C LEU A 571 28.39 -9.01 17.59
N GLY A 572 27.99 -10.22 18.00
CA GLY A 572 26.71 -10.49 18.65
C GLY A 572 25.60 -10.96 17.72
N TYR A 573 25.85 -11.08 16.41
CA TYR A 573 24.89 -11.67 15.45
C TYR A 573 24.73 -13.17 15.69
N ASN A 574 23.53 -13.69 15.46
CA ASN A 574 23.17 -15.10 15.72
C ASN A 574 22.95 -15.95 14.46
N VAL A 575 22.95 -15.32 13.28
CA VAL A 575 22.78 -15.99 11.98
C VAL A 575 23.92 -15.60 11.04
N LEU A 576 24.24 -16.49 10.10
CA LEU A 576 25.11 -16.28 8.96
C LEU A 576 24.25 -16.47 7.70
N HIS A 577 24.07 -15.43 6.91
CA HIS A 577 23.50 -15.54 5.57
C HIS A 577 24.63 -15.34 4.57
N ILE A 578 25.28 -16.43 4.15
CA ILE A 578 26.38 -16.34 3.19
C ILE A 578 25.78 -16.23 1.80
N VAL A 579 26.07 -15.13 1.11
CA VAL A 579 25.73 -14.97 -0.30
C VAL A 579 26.84 -15.60 -1.13
N PRO A 580 26.56 -16.64 -1.91
CA PRO A 580 27.55 -17.27 -2.76
C PRO A 580 27.63 -16.54 -4.11
N THR A 581 27.77 -15.22 -4.08
CA THR A 581 28.05 -14.38 -5.26
C THR A 581 29.52 -14.48 -5.66
N GLY A 582 29.84 -14.11 -6.91
CA GLY A 582 31.21 -14.14 -7.43
C GLY A 582 31.63 -15.54 -7.89
N SER A 583 32.80 -16.00 -7.42
CA SER A 583 33.42 -17.24 -7.91
C SER A 583 32.64 -18.51 -7.56
N LEU A 584 31.77 -18.47 -6.55
CA LEU A 584 30.94 -19.59 -6.10
C LEU A 584 29.69 -19.85 -6.95
N GLY A 585 29.15 -18.83 -7.63
CA GLY A 585 27.94 -18.96 -8.44
C GLY A 585 28.15 -19.61 -9.82
N ASP A 586 29.41 -19.80 -10.23
CA ASP A 586 29.78 -20.34 -11.55
C ASP A 586 30.43 -21.75 -11.49
N VAL A 587 30.65 -22.29 -10.29
CA VAL A 587 31.35 -23.57 -10.06
C VAL A 587 30.60 -24.45 -9.05
N PRO A 588 30.78 -25.78 -9.05
CA PRO A 588 30.22 -26.63 -8.00
C PRO A 588 30.66 -26.17 -6.61
N PHE A 589 29.74 -26.22 -5.62
CA PHE A 589 29.99 -25.72 -4.27
C PHE A 589 31.24 -26.39 -3.64
N PRO A 590 32.24 -25.63 -3.15
CA PRO A 590 33.52 -26.17 -2.72
C PRO A 590 33.45 -26.70 -1.28
N TRP A 591 32.86 -27.89 -1.13
CA TRP A 591 32.61 -28.51 0.18
C TRP A 591 33.84 -28.62 1.09
N ASP A 592 35.01 -28.94 0.53
CA ASP A 592 36.24 -29.10 1.30
C ASP A 592 36.74 -27.78 1.89
N GLU A 593 36.48 -26.66 1.20
CA GLU A 593 36.81 -25.30 1.66
C GLU A 593 35.76 -24.76 2.62
N SER A 594 34.48 -25.11 2.43
CA SER A 594 33.38 -24.62 3.26
C SER A 594 33.23 -25.39 4.59
N GLN A 595 33.60 -26.67 4.65
CA GLN A 595 33.37 -27.52 5.82
C GLN A 595 33.96 -26.94 7.12
N PRO A 596 35.21 -26.44 7.15
CA PRO A 596 35.77 -25.84 8.35
C PRO A 596 34.97 -24.63 8.89
N TYR A 597 34.30 -23.87 8.02
CA TYR A 597 33.45 -22.74 8.41
C TYR A 597 32.13 -23.22 9.02
N LEU A 598 31.52 -24.26 8.44
CA LEU A 598 30.32 -24.90 8.99
C LEU A 598 30.59 -25.47 10.38
N ASP A 599 31.70 -26.20 10.54
CA ASP A 599 32.11 -26.77 11.81
C ASP A 599 32.35 -25.67 12.86
N LYS A 600 32.99 -24.56 12.46
CA LYS A 600 33.26 -23.44 13.36
C LYS A 600 31.99 -22.69 13.77
N ALA A 601 31.05 -22.49 12.84
CA ALA A 601 29.75 -21.91 13.15
C ALA A 601 28.99 -22.77 14.16
N SER A 602 29.03 -24.11 14.01
CA SER A 602 28.44 -25.03 14.98
C SER A 602 29.10 -24.94 16.36
N GLU A 603 30.43 -24.81 16.42
CA GLU A 603 31.16 -24.65 17.70
C GLU A 603 30.72 -23.37 18.44
N LEU A 604 30.44 -22.30 17.69
CA LEU A 604 30.10 -20.97 18.22
C LEU A 604 28.60 -20.78 18.42
N GLY A 605 27.75 -21.75 18.06
CA GLY A 605 26.30 -21.63 18.14
C GLY A 605 25.70 -20.64 17.14
N LEU A 606 26.37 -20.40 16.02
CA LEU A 606 25.84 -19.61 14.90
C LEU A 606 24.98 -20.50 14.00
N TYR A 607 23.88 -19.93 13.53
CA TYR A 607 22.98 -20.58 12.60
C TYR A 607 23.13 -20.05 11.17
N PHE A 608 22.70 -20.81 10.17
CA PHE A 608 22.71 -20.45 8.76
C PHE A 608 21.29 -20.27 8.24
N GLN A 609 21.06 -19.12 7.62
CA GLN A 609 20.13 -19.01 6.51
C GLN A 609 20.91 -19.42 5.26
N TYR A 610 20.74 -20.66 4.82
CA TYR A 610 21.63 -21.26 3.84
C TYR A 610 21.07 -21.12 2.43
N ASP A 611 21.76 -20.36 1.59
CA ASP A 611 21.42 -20.17 0.18
C ASP A 611 21.70 -21.45 -0.63
N VAL A 612 20.65 -22.02 -1.23
CA VAL A 612 20.76 -23.22 -2.07
C VAL A 612 20.97 -22.90 -3.55
N LEU A 613 21.02 -21.63 -3.94
CA LEU A 613 21.23 -21.13 -5.31
C LEU A 613 20.34 -21.85 -6.33
N TYR A 614 19.06 -21.97 -5.99
CA TYR A 614 18.14 -22.81 -6.76
C TYR A 614 17.94 -22.29 -8.19
N LEU A 615 17.86 -20.97 -8.37
CA LEU A 615 17.62 -20.37 -9.69
C LEU A 615 18.84 -20.49 -10.61
N GLU A 616 20.04 -20.46 -10.03
CA GLU A 616 21.32 -20.49 -10.71
C GLU A 616 21.73 -21.92 -11.08
N HIS A 617 21.54 -22.88 -10.17
CA HIS A 617 22.07 -24.23 -10.31
C HIS A 617 21.01 -25.33 -10.47
N GLY A 618 19.74 -25.01 -10.25
CA GLY A 618 18.61 -25.91 -10.45
C GLY A 618 18.51 -27.06 -9.44
N ILE A 619 17.49 -27.90 -9.66
CA ILE A 619 17.01 -28.94 -8.74
C ILE A 619 18.10 -29.93 -8.28
N SER A 620 19.03 -30.30 -9.16
CA SER A 620 20.04 -31.33 -8.82
C SER A 620 21.00 -30.83 -7.74
N ASN A 621 21.46 -29.58 -7.85
CA ASN A 621 22.37 -28.98 -6.89
C ASN A 621 21.68 -28.71 -5.55
N THR A 622 20.46 -28.16 -5.59
CA THR A 622 19.63 -28.00 -4.39
C THR A 622 19.42 -29.34 -3.66
N THR A 623 19.22 -30.42 -4.40
CA THR A 623 19.05 -31.76 -3.81
C THR A 623 20.31 -32.25 -3.10
N GLU A 624 21.49 -32.02 -3.67
CA GLU A 624 22.77 -32.38 -3.05
C GLU A 624 23.01 -31.58 -1.76
N GLN A 625 22.89 -30.24 -1.84
CA GLN A 625 23.14 -29.33 -0.74
C GLN A 625 22.21 -29.60 0.46
N VAL A 626 20.89 -29.69 0.22
CA VAL A 626 19.92 -29.95 1.28
C VAL A 626 20.16 -31.31 1.94
N ASN A 627 20.42 -32.37 1.17
CA ASN A 627 20.70 -33.68 1.76
C ASN A 627 22.00 -33.73 2.57
N ARG A 628 23.00 -32.94 2.18
CA ARG A 628 24.26 -32.85 2.92
C ARG A 628 24.09 -32.09 4.24
N LEU A 629 23.30 -31.03 4.24
CA LEU A 629 23.28 -30.05 5.34
C LEU A 629 22.06 -30.14 6.26
N LYS A 630 20.94 -30.76 5.87
CA LYS A 630 19.74 -30.85 6.73
C LYS A 630 19.97 -31.50 8.10
N SER A 631 21.05 -32.30 8.24
CA SER A 631 21.50 -32.91 9.50
C SER A 631 22.50 -32.08 10.31
N HIS A 632 22.89 -30.91 9.81
CA HIS A 632 23.88 -30.05 10.44
C HIS A 632 23.24 -29.20 11.55
N PRO A 633 23.87 -29.10 12.74
CA PRO A 633 23.33 -28.37 13.90
C PRO A 633 23.08 -26.88 13.66
N SER A 634 23.79 -26.28 12.70
CA SER A 634 23.67 -24.85 12.41
C SER A 634 22.61 -24.49 11.39
N ILE A 635 21.79 -25.39 10.83
CA ILE A 635 20.77 -24.95 9.86
C ILE A 635 19.59 -24.30 10.57
N LEU A 636 19.26 -23.07 10.18
CA LEU A 636 18.04 -22.37 10.62
C LEU A 636 16.95 -22.44 9.55
N SER A 637 17.31 -22.08 8.32
CA SER A 637 16.39 -22.00 7.19
C SER A 637 17.12 -22.19 5.87
N TRP A 638 16.38 -22.54 4.83
CA TRP A 638 16.86 -22.56 3.45
C TRP A 638 16.51 -21.25 2.77
N TYR A 639 17.43 -20.64 2.03
CA TYR A 639 17.16 -19.46 1.20
C TYR A 639 17.13 -19.89 -0.26
N ILE A 640 15.98 -19.69 -0.92
CA ILE A 640 15.71 -20.28 -2.23
C ILE A 640 16.08 -19.35 -3.39
N ALA A 641 15.91 -18.05 -3.21
CA ALA A 641 16.08 -17.08 -4.27
C ALA A 641 16.21 -15.66 -3.72
N ASP A 642 16.97 -14.88 -4.45
CA ASP A 642 17.17 -13.45 -4.26
C ASP A 642 16.45 -12.67 -5.36
N GLU A 643 15.49 -11.82 -5.00
CA GLU A 643 14.73 -10.93 -5.89
C GLU A 643 14.23 -11.57 -7.22
N PRO A 644 13.58 -12.76 -7.18
CA PRO A 644 13.09 -13.42 -8.39
C PRO A 644 12.03 -12.59 -9.14
N ASP A 645 11.29 -11.77 -8.41
CA ASP A 645 10.31 -10.81 -8.91
C ASP A 645 10.97 -9.68 -9.70
N GLY A 646 12.02 -9.05 -9.15
CA GLY A 646 12.82 -8.04 -9.83
C GLY A 646 13.43 -8.58 -11.10
N LYS A 647 14.06 -9.76 -11.00
CA LYS A 647 14.69 -10.50 -12.12
C LYS A 647 13.66 -11.11 -13.09
N SER A 648 12.36 -11.02 -12.80
CA SER A 648 11.25 -11.51 -13.64
C SER A 648 11.43 -12.97 -14.07
N VAL A 649 11.88 -13.83 -13.14
CA VAL A 649 12.07 -15.26 -13.42
C VAL A 649 10.72 -15.94 -13.65
N ALA A 650 10.71 -17.12 -14.26
CA ALA A 650 9.45 -17.82 -14.54
C ALA A 650 8.61 -18.02 -13.25
N LEU A 651 7.31 -17.69 -13.34
CA LEU A 651 6.40 -17.58 -12.18
C LEU A 651 6.26 -18.86 -11.34
N ASN A 652 6.49 -20.03 -11.92
CA ASN A 652 6.39 -21.31 -11.22
C ASN A 652 7.72 -21.80 -10.63
N SER A 653 8.84 -21.13 -10.92
CA SER A 653 10.17 -21.61 -10.51
C SER A 653 10.33 -21.66 -9.00
N THR A 654 9.96 -20.60 -8.29
CA THR A 654 10.11 -20.54 -6.82
C THR A 654 9.26 -21.62 -6.14
N HIS A 655 8.03 -21.83 -6.60
CA HIS A 655 7.16 -22.90 -6.11
C HIS A 655 7.74 -24.30 -6.34
N LEU A 656 8.33 -24.56 -7.51
CA LEU A 656 8.96 -25.86 -7.80
C LEU A 656 10.16 -26.15 -6.90
N GLY A 657 10.98 -25.13 -6.61
CA GLY A 657 12.08 -25.27 -5.65
C GLY A 657 11.58 -25.48 -4.22
N TYR A 658 10.51 -24.78 -3.82
CA TYR A 658 9.87 -24.95 -2.51
C TYR A 658 9.39 -26.39 -2.27
N GLU A 659 8.58 -26.92 -3.20
CA GLU A 659 8.11 -28.31 -3.16
C GLU A 659 9.29 -29.29 -3.10
N LYS A 660 10.38 -28.99 -3.83
CA LYS A 660 11.55 -29.83 -3.84
C LYS A 660 12.27 -29.85 -2.49
N ILE A 661 12.53 -28.69 -1.88
CA ILE A 661 13.19 -28.60 -0.58
C ILE A 661 12.33 -29.27 0.49
N ARG A 662 11.02 -29.00 0.50
CA ARG A 662 10.08 -29.65 1.43
C ARG A 662 10.03 -31.17 1.31
N SER A 663 10.20 -31.72 0.10
CA SER A 663 10.31 -33.17 -0.09
C SER A 663 11.58 -33.78 0.52
N LEU A 664 12.59 -32.96 0.82
CA LEU A 664 13.89 -33.39 1.35
C LEU A 664 14.05 -33.10 2.84
N ASP A 665 13.47 -31.99 3.30
CA ASP A 665 13.59 -31.48 4.66
C ASP A 665 12.33 -30.71 5.08
N LEU A 666 11.61 -31.26 6.06
CA LEU A 666 10.46 -30.61 6.69
C LEU A 666 10.81 -29.96 8.04
N TYR A 667 12.05 -30.08 8.52
CA TYR A 667 12.45 -29.53 9.82
C TYR A 667 12.81 -28.06 9.79
N HIS A 668 13.01 -27.47 8.62
CA HIS A 668 13.46 -26.09 8.47
C HIS A 668 12.55 -25.33 7.49
N PRO A 669 12.18 -24.07 7.82
CA PRO A 669 11.43 -23.22 6.91
C PRO A 669 12.27 -22.76 5.72
N ILE A 670 11.59 -22.34 4.66
CA ILE A 670 12.19 -21.81 3.44
C ILE A 670 11.94 -20.30 3.37
N SER A 671 12.95 -19.55 2.96
CA SER A 671 12.99 -18.09 2.91
C SER A 671 13.37 -17.56 1.53
N MET A 672 12.96 -16.34 1.22
CA MET A 672 13.21 -15.68 -0.06
C MET A 672 13.10 -14.16 0.09
N ALA A 673 13.92 -13.39 -0.62
CA ALA A 673 13.76 -11.93 -0.71
C ALA A 673 12.93 -11.52 -1.92
N LEU A 674 12.09 -10.51 -1.75
CA LEU A 674 11.29 -9.87 -2.80
C LEU A 674 11.52 -8.35 -2.78
N ASN A 675 11.78 -7.77 -3.96
CA ASN A 675 12.14 -6.36 -4.12
C ASN A 675 10.97 -5.51 -4.67
N CYS A 676 10.09 -6.09 -5.47
CA CYS A 676 9.04 -5.37 -6.17
C CYS A 676 7.86 -5.02 -5.26
N TYR A 677 7.10 -3.98 -5.62
CA TYR A 677 5.96 -3.54 -4.83
C TYR A 677 4.92 -4.65 -4.64
N ASP A 678 4.47 -5.28 -5.72
CA ASP A 678 3.62 -6.48 -5.68
C ASP A 678 3.66 -7.32 -6.98
N PHE A 679 4.67 -7.10 -7.84
CA PHE A 679 4.76 -7.74 -9.15
C PHE A 679 4.73 -9.28 -9.06
N HIS A 680 3.60 -9.86 -9.45
CA HIS A 680 3.29 -11.28 -9.33
C HIS A 680 3.58 -11.87 -7.93
N TYR A 681 3.35 -11.08 -6.87
CA TYR A 681 3.63 -11.46 -5.49
C TYR A 681 3.08 -12.86 -5.14
N GLN A 682 1.81 -13.14 -5.44
CA GLN A 682 1.20 -14.45 -5.18
C GLN A 682 1.94 -15.61 -5.86
N SER A 683 2.50 -15.41 -7.05
CA SER A 683 3.23 -16.50 -7.71
C SER A 683 4.59 -16.72 -7.06
N TYR A 684 5.36 -15.65 -6.84
CA TYR A 684 6.69 -15.76 -6.26
C TYR A 684 6.67 -16.19 -4.79
N ALA A 685 5.88 -15.53 -3.95
CA ALA A 685 5.78 -15.81 -2.52
C ALA A 685 5.19 -17.19 -2.19
N SER A 686 4.60 -17.89 -3.17
CA SER A 686 4.23 -19.30 -3.02
C SER A 686 5.44 -20.23 -2.82
N GLY A 687 6.65 -19.75 -3.10
CA GLY A 687 7.90 -20.49 -2.98
C GLY A 687 8.65 -20.37 -1.65
N ALA A 688 8.07 -19.75 -0.62
CA ALA A 688 8.72 -19.61 0.68
C ALA A 688 7.72 -19.56 1.84
N ASP A 689 8.16 -19.94 3.03
CA ASP A 689 7.41 -19.74 4.29
C ASP A 689 7.69 -18.36 4.90
N ILE A 690 8.91 -17.84 4.66
CA ILE A 690 9.39 -16.55 5.12
C ILE A 690 9.66 -15.65 3.90
N ILE A 691 9.02 -14.49 3.84
CA ILE A 691 9.27 -13.47 2.82
C ILE A 691 10.10 -12.35 3.44
N MET A 692 11.16 -11.94 2.76
CA MET A 692 12.04 -10.86 3.21
C MET A 692 11.84 -9.66 2.29
N THR A 693 11.38 -8.54 2.84
CA THR A 693 11.16 -7.32 2.06
C THR A 693 12.47 -6.60 1.82
N ASP A 694 12.83 -6.46 0.57
CA ASP A 694 14.03 -5.73 0.12
C ASP A 694 13.65 -4.30 -0.27
N VAL A 695 13.80 -3.36 0.69
CA VAL A 695 13.33 -1.97 0.57
C VAL A 695 14.43 -1.03 1.07
N TYR A 696 15.00 -0.24 0.16
CA TYR A 696 16.16 0.62 0.42
C TYR A 696 15.86 2.11 0.16
N PRO A 697 15.29 2.84 1.14
CA PRO A 697 14.84 4.21 0.94
C PRO A 697 15.93 5.27 1.10
N ILE A 698 17.13 4.93 1.61
CA ILE A 698 18.08 5.93 2.07
C ILE A 698 18.94 6.49 0.94
N SER A 699 18.80 7.78 0.68
CA SER A 699 19.65 8.52 -0.28
C SER A 699 19.55 8.00 -1.73
N THR A 700 18.38 7.46 -2.09
CA THR A 700 17.98 7.15 -3.46
C THR A 700 17.09 8.27 -4.03
N ASN A 701 17.07 8.40 -5.37
CA ASN A 701 16.09 9.23 -6.08
C ASN A 701 15.06 8.30 -6.71
N THR A 702 13.88 8.19 -6.12
CA THR A 702 12.86 7.25 -6.57
C THR A 702 12.05 7.75 -7.78
N SER A 703 12.21 9.01 -8.19
CA SER A 703 11.54 9.58 -9.37
C SER A 703 12.40 9.57 -10.64
N TRP A 704 13.73 9.41 -10.50
CA TRP A 704 14.66 9.41 -11.64
C TRP A 704 15.87 8.51 -11.41
N SER A 705 16.10 7.59 -12.35
CA SER A 705 17.23 6.68 -12.34
C SER A 705 18.48 7.36 -12.87
N ASN A 706 19.43 7.67 -11.99
CA ASN A 706 20.74 8.19 -12.39
C ASN A 706 21.61 7.12 -13.10
N VAL A 707 21.26 5.84 -12.96
CA VAL A 707 21.97 4.72 -13.58
C VAL A 707 21.57 4.54 -15.04
N TYR A 708 20.26 4.63 -15.32
CA TYR A 708 19.72 4.36 -16.65
C TYR A 708 19.25 5.59 -17.42
N ASP A 709 19.27 6.77 -16.78
CA ASP A 709 18.82 8.04 -17.34
C ASP A 709 17.34 7.99 -17.77
N THR A 710 16.50 7.44 -16.89
CA THR A 710 15.06 7.26 -17.10
C THR A 710 14.25 7.78 -15.93
N VAL A 711 13.03 8.26 -16.19
CA VAL A 711 12.02 8.44 -15.12
C VAL A 711 11.71 7.08 -14.47
N CYS A 712 11.40 7.10 -13.19
CA CYS A 712 10.86 5.95 -12.47
C CYS A 712 9.41 6.23 -12.07
N ASN A 713 8.52 5.31 -12.43
CA ASN A 713 7.10 5.33 -12.08
C ASN A 713 6.52 3.89 -12.18
N SER A 714 5.20 3.75 -12.02
CA SER A 714 4.50 2.47 -12.05
C SER A 714 4.61 1.68 -13.38
N THR A 715 5.14 2.28 -14.45
CA THR A 715 5.22 1.67 -15.80
C THR A 715 6.60 1.69 -16.44
N TYR A 716 7.59 2.34 -15.82
CA TYR A 716 8.89 2.59 -16.45
C TYR A 716 9.98 2.92 -15.43
N GLY A 717 11.22 2.54 -15.74
CA GLY A 717 12.40 2.83 -14.95
C GLY A 717 12.72 1.79 -13.88
N CYS A 718 13.93 1.88 -13.35
CA CYS A 718 14.41 1.15 -12.18
C CYS A 718 15.26 2.11 -11.34
N CYS A 719 14.86 2.34 -10.10
CA CYS A 719 15.47 3.30 -9.16
C CYS A 719 15.97 2.66 -7.86
N GLY A 720 16.14 1.35 -7.83
CA GLY A 720 16.60 0.58 -6.67
C GLY A 720 15.53 0.25 -5.64
N CYS A 721 14.48 1.06 -5.52
CA CYS A 721 13.33 0.79 -4.66
C CYS A 721 12.05 0.95 -5.49
N ASP A 722 11.35 -0.16 -5.74
CA ASP A 722 10.19 -0.20 -6.62
C ASP A 722 8.96 0.48 -6.00
N ASP A 723 8.44 1.49 -6.70
CA ASP A 723 7.29 2.34 -6.28
C ASP A 723 7.42 2.93 -4.85
N CYS A 724 8.65 3.27 -4.46
CA CYS A 724 8.97 3.90 -3.17
C CYS A 724 9.00 5.45 -3.25
N ASN A 725 8.90 6.11 -2.10
CA ASN A 725 8.95 7.56 -1.96
C ASN A 725 10.29 8.10 -1.42
N GLY A 726 11.22 7.21 -1.05
CA GLY A 726 12.53 7.56 -0.48
C GLY A 726 12.42 8.01 0.98
N VAL A 727 11.52 7.37 1.74
CA VAL A 727 11.26 7.66 3.16
C VAL A 727 11.23 6.35 3.97
N PHE A 728 11.37 6.42 5.30
CA PHE A 728 11.38 5.21 6.14
C PHE A 728 10.08 4.42 6.05
N GLU A 729 8.96 5.14 5.86
CA GLU A 729 7.63 4.57 5.74
C GLU A 729 7.51 3.60 4.55
N ASP A 730 8.37 3.69 3.53
CA ASP A 730 8.39 2.70 2.43
C ASP A 730 8.58 1.26 2.96
N ILE A 731 9.30 1.09 4.09
CA ILE A 731 9.52 -0.22 4.75
C ILE A 731 8.23 -0.73 5.40
N SER A 732 7.53 0.13 6.15
CA SER A 732 6.26 -0.24 6.78
C SER A 732 5.19 -0.50 5.73
N ASP A 733 5.09 0.37 4.73
CA ASP A 733 4.08 0.28 3.67
C ASP A 733 4.22 -1.03 2.89
N ARG A 734 5.47 -1.46 2.59
CA ARG A 734 5.69 -2.73 1.91
C ARG A 734 5.28 -3.93 2.76
N LEU A 735 5.65 -3.94 4.04
CA LEU A 735 5.29 -5.03 4.96
C LEU A 735 3.77 -5.13 5.12
N GLU A 736 3.10 -4.01 5.37
CA GLU A 736 1.64 -3.96 5.52
C GLU A 736 0.91 -4.35 4.23
N HIS A 737 1.43 -3.97 3.06
CA HIS A 737 0.89 -4.38 1.76
C HIS A 737 0.98 -5.90 1.57
N PHE A 738 2.14 -6.50 1.85
CA PHE A 738 2.29 -7.96 1.78
C PHE A 738 1.40 -8.71 2.77
N TYR A 739 1.26 -8.20 4.01
CA TYR A 739 0.31 -8.77 4.97
C TYR A 739 -1.15 -8.68 4.49
N ALA A 740 -1.54 -7.56 3.86
CA ALA A 740 -2.88 -7.40 3.30
C ALA A 740 -3.14 -8.40 2.16
N ILE A 741 -2.18 -8.55 1.24
CA ILE A 741 -2.26 -9.53 0.16
C ILE A 741 -2.33 -10.96 0.72
N ASP A 742 -1.50 -11.30 1.71
CA ASP A 742 -1.52 -12.61 2.35
C ASP A 742 -2.89 -12.93 2.98
N ASP A 743 -3.55 -11.97 3.66
CA ASP A 743 -4.87 -12.21 4.23
C ASP A 743 -5.93 -12.48 3.16
N VAL A 744 -5.88 -11.73 2.04
CA VAL A 744 -6.78 -11.95 0.90
C VAL A 744 -6.54 -13.32 0.25
N ILE A 745 -5.27 -13.72 0.05
CA ILE A 745 -4.92 -15.03 -0.53
C ILE A 745 -5.24 -16.18 0.43
N GLY A 746 -5.21 -15.92 1.73
CA GLY A 746 -5.41 -16.93 2.77
C GLY A 746 -4.12 -17.51 3.34
N TRP A 747 -3.00 -16.80 3.21
CA TRP A 747 -1.72 -17.19 3.75
C TRP A 747 -1.45 -16.59 5.14
N GLN A 748 -0.47 -17.19 5.81
CA GLN A 748 0.08 -16.74 7.09
C GLN A 748 1.61 -16.76 6.96
N LYS A 749 2.16 -16.00 6.01
CA LYS A 749 3.61 -15.93 5.81
C LYS A 749 4.25 -15.20 6.99
N THR A 750 5.46 -15.62 7.32
CA THR A 750 6.34 -14.84 8.19
C THR A 750 7.05 -13.80 7.34
N HIS A 751 7.09 -12.56 7.79
CA HIS A 751 7.82 -11.49 7.10
C HIS A 751 9.06 -11.09 7.88
N TRP A 752 10.19 -10.95 7.19
CA TRP A 752 11.43 -10.37 7.68
C TRP A 752 11.77 -9.14 6.84
N THR A 753 12.76 -8.37 7.28
CA THR A 753 13.24 -7.20 6.54
C THR A 753 14.68 -7.37 6.08
N VAL A 754 15.02 -6.67 5.00
CA VAL A 754 16.39 -6.48 4.51
C VAL A 754 16.71 -4.98 4.52
N PRO A 755 17.24 -4.44 5.63
CA PRO A 755 17.60 -3.02 5.69
C PRO A 755 18.85 -2.70 4.85
N GLN A 756 18.90 -1.47 4.33
CA GLN A 756 20.05 -0.93 3.61
C GLN A 756 21.20 -0.67 4.58
N ALA A 757 22.28 -1.43 4.53
CA ALA A 757 23.54 -1.16 5.22
C ALA A 757 24.70 -0.82 4.25
N PHE A 758 24.36 -0.43 3.03
CA PHE A 758 25.29 -0.14 1.93
C PHE A 758 25.05 1.24 1.31
N GLY A 759 25.93 1.65 0.40
CA GLY A 759 25.77 2.88 -0.36
C GLY A 759 27.01 3.29 -1.15
N ASN A 760 26.98 4.48 -1.74
CA ASN A 760 27.97 4.93 -2.74
C ASN A 760 28.04 4.01 -3.97
N GLU A 761 26.93 3.36 -4.30
CA GLU A 761 26.85 2.46 -5.45
C GLU A 761 25.48 2.50 -6.11
N THR A 762 25.45 2.17 -7.39
CA THR A 762 24.26 2.03 -8.23
C THR A 762 23.27 3.21 -8.07
N PHE A 763 22.19 3.03 -7.29
CA PHE A 763 21.13 4.03 -7.08
C PHE A 763 21.32 4.89 -5.80
N TRP A 764 22.12 4.43 -4.84
CA TRP A 764 22.22 5.02 -3.50
C TRP A 764 23.49 5.85 -3.34
N THR A 765 23.29 7.15 -3.18
CA THR A 765 24.38 8.15 -3.26
C THR A 765 25.27 8.23 -2.03
N ARG A 766 24.89 7.60 -0.91
CA ARG A 766 25.70 7.44 0.31
C ARG A 766 25.20 6.25 1.13
N TYR A 767 26.03 5.82 2.08
CA TYR A 767 25.61 4.92 3.15
C TYR A 767 24.58 5.61 4.08
N PRO A 768 23.71 4.83 4.74
CA PRO A 768 22.98 5.30 5.90
C PRO A 768 23.92 5.71 7.03
N THR A 769 23.43 6.60 7.89
CA THR A 769 24.03 6.90 9.19
C THR A 769 23.64 5.84 10.21
N ALA A 770 24.36 5.78 11.34
CA ALA A 770 24.01 4.85 12.42
C ALA A 770 22.57 5.00 12.94
N ALA A 771 22.04 6.22 12.96
CA ALA A 771 20.67 6.46 13.42
C ALA A 771 19.62 5.97 12.40
N GLU A 772 19.86 6.20 11.11
CA GLU A 772 18.99 5.70 10.04
C GLU A 772 18.92 4.16 10.06
N GLU A 773 20.05 3.49 10.31
CA GLU A 773 20.10 2.02 10.40
C GLU A 773 19.20 1.46 11.51
N ILE A 774 19.24 2.10 12.67
CA ILE A 774 18.39 1.70 13.81
C ILE A 774 16.91 1.95 13.50
N VAL A 775 16.59 3.09 12.87
CA VAL A 775 15.21 3.41 12.48
C VAL A 775 14.68 2.38 11.48
N MET A 776 15.44 2.02 10.44
CA MET A 776 15.01 1.03 9.44
C MET A 776 14.73 -0.35 10.05
N ASN A 777 15.57 -0.79 10.99
CA ASN A 777 15.34 -2.05 11.70
C ASN A 777 14.12 -1.96 12.64
N ALA A 778 14.03 -0.88 13.42
CA ALA A 778 12.96 -0.71 14.40
C ALA A 778 11.59 -0.55 13.75
N ILE A 779 11.47 0.20 12.63
CA ILE A 779 10.19 0.40 11.94
C ILE A 779 9.71 -0.93 11.35
N ALA A 780 10.60 -1.73 10.77
CA ALA A 780 10.23 -3.06 10.29
C ALA A 780 9.69 -3.95 11.42
N ILE A 781 10.34 -3.96 12.60
CA ILE A 781 9.90 -4.72 13.77
C ILE A 781 8.53 -4.23 14.28
N ASN A 782 8.35 -2.91 14.38
CA ASN A 782 7.07 -2.31 14.73
C ASN A 782 5.96 -2.72 13.76
N HIS A 783 6.30 -2.92 12.49
CA HIS A 783 5.37 -3.33 11.43
C HIS A 783 5.31 -4.85 11.21
N GLY A 784 5.83 -5.64 12.15
CA GLY A 784 5.61 -7.07 12.23
C GLY A 784 6.75 -7.96 11.73
N ALA A 785 7.87 -7.39 11.28
CA ALA A 785 9.03 -8.17 10.87
C ALA A 785 9.56 -9.05 12.02
N LYS A 786 9.84 -10.33 11.72
CA LYS A 786 10.26 -11.37 12.69
C LYS A 786 11.72 -11.78 12.59
N GLY A 787 12.46 -11.05 11.76
CA GLY A 787 13.90 -11.16 11.56
C GLY A 787 14.38 -9.99 10.72
N SER A 788 15.67 -9.70 10.80
CA SER A 788 16.33 -8.67 9.99
C SER A 788 17.68 -9.15 9.49
N VAL A 789 17.89 -9.02 8.19
CA VAL A 789 19.07 -9.49 7.48
C VAL A 789 19.57 -8.36 6.60
N MET A 790 20.46 -7.51 7.11
CA MET A 790 20.89 -6.26 6.47
C MET A 790 21.76 -6.53 5.23
N TRP A 791 21.53 -5.79 4.13
CA TRP A 791 22.39 -5.85 2.93
C TRP A 791 23.37 -4.68 2.95
N ASP A 792 24.69 -4.86 2.96
CA ASP A 792 25.44 -6.10 3.10
C ASP A 792 26.70 -5.93 3.96
N PHE A 793 27.40 -7.05 4.19
CA PHE A 793 28.63 -7.11 4.96
C PHE A 793 29.84 -7.48 4.08
N PRO A 794 30.98 -6.78 4.20
CA PRO A 794 31.29 -5.75 5.21
C PRO A 794 30.67 -4.38 4.92
N THR A 795 30.27 -3.68 5.98
CA THR A 795 29.75 -2.30 5.94
C THR A 795 30.75 -1.30 6.55
N THR A 796 30.36 -0.02 6.64
CA THR A 796 31.16 1.03 7.31
C THR A 796 31.33 0.77 8.81
N GLU A 797 32.41 1.29 9.39
CA GLU A 797 32.68 1.17 10.83
C GLU A 797 31.55 1.76 11.69
N GLU A 798 30.97 2.90 11.27
CA GLU A 798 29.85 3.55 11.98
C GLU A 798 28.60 2.65 12.06
N ILE A 799 28.18 2.07 10.93
CA ILE A 799 27.03 1.15 10.88
C ILE A 799 27.36 -0.12 11.69
N LEU A 800 28.57 -0.66 11.54
CA LEU A 800 28.99 -1.86 12.24
C LEU A 800 29.00 -1.68 13.77
N GLU A 801 29.45 -0.52 14.26
CA GLU A 801 29.47 -0.18 15.69
C GLU A 801 28.08 -0.02 16.30
N VAL A 802 27.10 0.51 15.56
CA VAL A 802 25.73 0.64 16.08
C VAL A 802 25.00 -0.70 16.04
N THR A 803 25.13 -1.44 14.94
CA THR A 803 24.45 -2.72 14.73
C THR A 803 24.98 -3.82 15.64
N ASN A 804 26.29 -3.82 15.98
CA ASN A 804 26.84 -4.79 16.94
C ASN A 804 26.33 -4.56 18.38
N ARG A 805 26.01 -3.30 18.75
CA ARG A 805 25.40 -2.98 20.04
C ARG A 805 23.94 -3.40 20.04
N PHE A 806 23.25 -3.13 18.93
CA PHE A 806 21.86 -3.48 18.74
C PHE A 806 21.62 -5.00 18.72
N ALA A 807 22.57 -5.75 18.15
CA ALA A 807 22.55 -7.21 18.14
C ALA A 807 22.40 -7.80 19.54
N ARG A 808 23.08 -7.24 20.55
CA ARG A 808 22.99 -7.69 21.95
C ARG A 808 21.58 -7.63 22.54
N ILE A 809 20.71 -6.82 21.94
CA ILE A 809 19.30 -6.70 22.31
C ILE A 809 18.48 -7.63 21.44
N LEU A 810 18.57 -7.49 20.12
CA LEU A 810 17.70 -8.22 19.19
C LEU A 810 17.91 -9.74 19.22
N THR A 811 19.10 -10.21 19.60
CA THR A 811 19.39 -11.65 19.75
C THR A 811 19.19 -12.16 21.18
N SER A 812 18.68 -11.33 22.10
CA SER A 812 18.44 -11.73 23.49
C SER A 812 17.16 -12.56 23.64
N GLU A 813 17.14 -13.49 24.61
CA GLU A 813 15.94 -14.27 24.93
C GLU A 813 14.78 -13.36 25.40
N GLU A 814 15.08 -12.24 26.06
CA GLU A 814 14.07 -11.27 26.52
C GLU A 814 13.36 -10.59 25.34
N PHE A 815 14.12 -10.05 24.37
CA PHE A 815 13.55 -9.41 23.19
C PHE A 815 12.77 -10.41 22.34
N ALA A 816 13.35 -11.58 22.06
CA ALA A 816 12.70 -12.63 21.29
C ALA A 816 11.41 -13.11 21.98
N GLY A 817 11.41 -13.21 23.31
CA GLY A 817 10.24 -13.57 24.11
C GLY A 817 9.06 -12.62 23.88
N PHE A 818 9.30 -11.30 23.83
CA PHE A 818 8.25 -10.33 23.52
C PHE A 818 7.86 -10.34 22.03
N VAL A 819 8.83 -10.09 21.14
CA VAL A 819 8.53 -9.80 19.73
C VAL A 819 8.01 -11.01 18.96
N LEU A 820 8.38 -12.22 19.40
CA LEU A 820 7.95 -13.48 18.79
C LEU A 820 6.89 -14.23 19.62
N GLY A 821 6.81 -13.97 20.92
CA GLY A 821 5.97 -14.72 21.86
C GLY A 821 4.69 -14.01 22.30
N GLU A 822 4.58 -12.69 22.10
CA GLU A 822 3.45 -11.89 22.57
C GLU A 822 2.70 -11.19 21.43
N GLN A 823 1.43 -10.89 21.66
CA GLN A 823 0.60 -10.17 20.69
C GLN A 823 1.12 -8.76 20.46
N ARG A 824 1.35 -8.41 19.19
CA ARG A 824 1.72 -7.06 18.75
C ARG A 824 0.46 -6.18 18.62
N TYR A 825 0.58 -4.96 19.10
CA TYR A 825 -0.35 -3.84 18.89
C TYR A 825 0.45 -2.69 18.26
N GLY A 826 0.31 -2.52 16.94
CA GLY A 826 0.97 -1.42 16.22
C GLY A 826 0.10 -0.21 16.00
N GLY A 827 0.71 0.85 15.45
CA GLY A 827 0.01 2.08 15.11
C GLY A 827 -0.61 2.77 16.34
N LEU A 828 0.08 2.70 17.49
CA LEU A 828 -0.43 3.34 18.71
C LEU A 828 -0.61 4.84 18.50
N GLU A 829 -1.71 5.39 19.01
CA GLU A 829 -2.02 6.81 18.85
C GLU A 829 -0.97 7.66 19.56
N VAL A 830 -0.26 8.49 18.79
CA VAL A 830 0.73 9.45 19.31
C VAL A 830 0.16 10.86 19.27
N LYS A 831 0.22 11.56 20.39
CA LYS A 831 -0.17 12.97 20.54
C LYS A 831 1.06 13.83 20.80
N GLY A 832 1.04 15.07 20.30
CA GLY A 832 2.09 16.06 20.51
C GLY A 832 3.22 16.04 19.47
N ALA A 833 3.23 15.06 18.56
CA ALA A 833 4.24 14.90 17.53
C ALA A 833 3.67 14.21 16.28
N GLU A 834 4.21 14.53 15.11
CA GLU A 834 3.91 13.84 13.85
C GLU A 834 5.08 12.92 13.45
N ARG A 835 4.80 11.89 12.65
CA ARG A 835 5.78 10.89 12.18
C ARG A 835 6.56 10.21 13.32
N ILE A 836 5.83 9.89 14.39
CA ILE A 836 6.29 9.00 15.45
C ILE A 836 5.58 7.67 15.26
N ASP A 837 6.35 6.61 15.13
CA ASP A 837 5.84 5.25 15.02
C ASP A 837 6.01 4.53 16.36
N ALA A 838 4.96 3.85 16.83
CA ALA A 838 4.96 3.19 18.12
C ALA A 838 4.17 1.88 18.08
N SER A 839 4.75 0.84 18.69
CA SER A 839 4.13 -0.47 18.87
C SER A 839 4.38 -1.02 20.26
N ALA A 840 3.43 -1.82 20.75
CA ALA A 840 3.51 -2.52 22.03
C ALA A 840 3.31 -4.04 21.87
N TRP A 841 4.00 -4.80 22.72
CA TRP A 841 3.85 -6.24 22.90
C TRP A 841 3.38 -6.49 24.33
N VAL A 842 2.18 -7.04 24.47
CA VAL A 842 1.48 -7.11 25.75
C VAL A 842 1.58 -8.51 26.32
N ALA A 843 2.53 -8.71 27.24
CA ALA A 843 2.61 -9.91 28.05
C ALA A 843 1.67 -9.84 29.26
N LYS A 844 1.64 -10.94 30.03
CA LYS A 844 0.80 -11.05 31.23
C LYS A 844 1.13 -10.00 32.30
N GLU A 845 2.41 -9.83 32.59
CA GLU A 845 2.90 -8.97 33.70
C GLU A 845 3.71 -7.77 33.20
N LYS A 846 3.95 -7.68 31.89
CA LYS A 846 4.80 -6.67 31.28
C LYS A 846 4.26 -6.21 29.94
N VAL A 847 4.62 -4.99 29.55
CA VAL A 847 4.42 -4.47 28.19
C VAL A 847 5.77 -4.05 27.66
N PHE A 848 6.17 -4.57 26.50
CA PHE A 848 7.35 -4.08 25.80
C PHE A 848 6.92 -3.08 24.74
N VAL A 849 7.62 -1.94 24.64
CA VAL A 849 7.26 -0.85 23.75
C VAL A 849 8.49 -0.43 22.95
N ILE A 850 8.27 -0.17 21.67
CA ILE A 850 9.24 0.44 20.77
C ILE A 850 8.63 1.73 20.21
N VAL A 851 9.36 2.84 20.34
CA VAL A 851 8.97 4.16 19.83
C VAL A 851 10.07 4.73 18.95
N ILE A 852 9.70 5.28 17.80
CA ILE A 852 10.63 5.73 16.76
C ILE A 852 10.22 7.11 16.27
N ASN A 853 11.14 8.06 16.21
CA ASN A 853 10.92 9.33 15.52
C ASN A 853 11.48 9.27 14.08
N LEU A 854 10.61 9.30 13.08
CA LEU A 854 10.99 9.19 11.66
C LEU A 854 11.43 10.53 11.04
N ASN A 855 11.40 11.62 11.80
CA ASN A 855 11.82 12.94 11.33
C ASN A 855 13.35 13.09 11.35
N TYR A 856 13.88 13.93 10.46
CA TYR A 856 15.30 14.31 10.43
C TYR A 856 15.57 15.62 11.19
N GLY A 857 16.77 15.73 11.77
CA GLY A 857 17.30 16.96 12.39
C GLY A 857 16.74 17.28 13.78
N ASP A 858 16.99 18.51 14.26
CA ASP A 858 16.48 19.03 15.55
C ASP A 858 14.98 19.39 15.48
N GLN A 859 14.19 18.72 14.63
CA GLN A 859 12.73 18.82 14.67
C GLN A 859 12.26 18.10 15.94
N VAL A 860 12.43 18.79 17.06
CA VAL A 860 11.96 18.36 18.36
C VAL A 860 10.45 18.29 18.24
N ALA A 861 9.91 17.09 18.38
CA ALA A 861 8.60 16.93 18.99
C ALA A 861 8.68 17.53 20.40
N ALA A 862 8.55 18.86 20.49
CA ALA A 862 8.68 19.63 21.72
C ALA A 862 7.29 19.93 22.26
N GLY A 863 7.02 19.44 23.46
CA GLY A 863 5.69 19.40 24.05
C GLY A 863 5.33 17.95 24.33
N ASN A 864 4.82 17.66 25.53
CA ASN A 864 4.58 16.30 26.04
C ASN A 864 4.10 15.34 24.94
N ILE A 865 5.02 14.49 24.45
CA ILE A 865 4.68 13.40 23.55
C ILE A 865 4.00 12.37 24.42
N SER A 866 2.77 12.00 24.07
CA SER A 866 2.04 10.97 24.81
C SER A 866 1.52 9.93 23.85
N ILE A 867 1.67 8.66 24.23
CA ILE A 867 1.25 7.50 23.46
C ILE A 867 0.28 6.71 24.33
N GLU A 868 -0.88 6.38 23.77
CA GLU A 868 -1.86 5.55 24.46
C GLU A 868 -1.51 4.06 24.28
N LEU A 869 -1.43 3.34 25.40
CA LEU A 869 -1.31 1.89 25.43
C LEU A 869 -2.62 1.24 24.95
N PRO A 870 -2.57 -0.02 24.47
CA PRO A 870 -3.76 -0.73 24.00
C PRO A 870 -4.89 -0.76 25.04
N GLU A 871 -6.14 -0.85 24.56
CA GLU A 871 -7.32 -0.87 25.43
C GLU A 871 -7.22 -1.95 26.52
N GLY A 872 -7.47 -1.56 27.78
CA GLY A 872 -7.39 -2.44 28.94
C GLY A 872 -5.98 -2.75 29.43
N VAL A 873 -4.94 -2.10 28.87
CA VAL A 873 -3.56 -2.21 29.32
C VAL A 873 -3.20 -1.00 30.18
N HIS A 874 -2.72 -1.27 31.40
CA HIS A 874 -2.32 -0.25 32.37
C HIS A 874 -0.93 -0.55 32.91
N GLY A 875 0.00 0.38 32.68
CA GLY A 875 1.35 0.33 33.21
C GLY A 875 1.49 1.06 34.55
N THR A 876 2.42 0.59 35.39
CA THR A 876 2.74 1.17 36.70
C THR A 876 4.07 1.90 36.72
N GLU A 877 5.11 1.33 36.12
CA GLU A 877 6.44 1.95 36.03
C GLU A 877 7.23 1.45 34.80
N ILE A 878 8.19 2.25 34.35
CA ILE A 878 9.19 1.81 33.36
C ILE A 878 10.18 0.90 34.10
N GLU A 879 10.16 -0.38 33.76
CA GLU A 879 10.99 -1.39 34.42
C GLU A 879 12.43 -1.32 33.91
N LYS A 880 12.60 -1.29 32.58
CA LYS A 880 13.91 -1.42 31.95
C LYS A 880 13.93 -0.81 30.56
N THR A 881 14.91 0.04 30.30
CA THR A 881 15.24 0.49 28.94
C THR A 881 16.26 -0.46 28.30
N LEU A 882 15.91 -1.05 27.17
CA LEU A 882 16.80 -1.87 26.35
C LEU A 882 17.61 -1.03 25.37
N TRP A 883 16.97 -0.03 24.74
CA TRP A 883 17.62 0.87 23.77
C TRP A 883 17.13 2.31 23.92
N GLY A 884 18.03 3.25 23.62
CA GLY A 884 17.76 4.69 23.69
C GLY A 884 18.08 5.28 25.07
N ASP A 885 18.37 6.59 25.08
CA ASP A 885 18.71 7.35 26.30
C ASP A 885 17.55 8.24 26.77
N VAL A 886 16.39 8.16 26.11
CA VAL A 886 15.22 8.98 26.40
C VAL A 886 14.53 8.47 27.66
N GLU A 887 14.26 9.38 28.59
CA GLU A 887 13.46 9.07 29.77
C GLU A 887 11.98 9.06 29.40
N TRP A 888 11.32 7.93 29.67
CA TRP A 888 9.89 7.75 29.52
C TRP A 888 9.22 7.66 30.89
N SER A 889 7.98 8.12 30.97
CA SER A 889 7.10 7.95 32.13
C SER A 889 5.84 7.20 31.70
N VAL A 890 5.19 6.55 32.67
CA VAL A 890 3.90 5.88 32.48
C VAL A 890 2.91 6.33 33.54
N ASP A 891 1.69 6.63 33.13
CA ASP A 891 0.56 6.96 34.00
C ASP A 891 -0.69 6.23 33.49
N GLY A 892 -1.01 5.11 34.14
CA GLY A 892 -2.13 4.25 33.75
C GLY A 892 -1.96 3.71 32.34
N ASN A 893 -2.80 4.15 31.41
CA ASN A 893 -2.77 3.72 30.01
C ASN A 893 -1.93 4.63 29.10
N THR A 894 -1.23 5.64 29.62
CA THR A 894 -0.49 6.60 28.79
C THR A 894 1.00 6.54 29.13
N ILE A 895 1.85 6.45 28.11
CA ILE A 895 3.29 6.66 28.24
C ILE A 895 3.67 8.02 27.66
N SER A 896 4.65 8.70 28.24
CA SER A 896 5.04 10.03 27.77
C SER A 896 6.51 10.36 27.94
N THR A 897 7.01 11.28 27.11
CA THR A 897 8.34 11.85 27.24
C THR A 897 8.31 13.35 26.89
N PRO A 898 9.12 14.21 27.54
CA PRO A 898 9.14 15.64 27.23
C PRO A 898 9.69 15.97 25.84
N SER A 899 10.52 15.11 25.26
CA SER A 899 11.13 15.32 23.93
C SER A 899 11.67 14.02 23.34
N LEU A 900 11.59 13.91 22.02
CA LEU A 900 12.22 12.83 21.24
C LEU A 900 12.87 13.47 20.02
N LYS A 901 14.19 13.31 19.84
CA LYS A 901 14.94 13.89 18.72
C LYS A 901 14.64 13.14 17.42
N GLY A 902 14.90 13.78 16.28
CA GLY A 902 14.80 13.12 14.98
C GLY A 902 15.69 11.88 14.92
N LEU A 903 15.18 10.79 14.36
CA LEU A 903 15.80 9.46 14.27
C LEU A 903 16.07 8.77 15.63
N GLU A 904 15.56 9.32 16.74
CA GLU A 904 15.73 8.70 18.04
C GLU A 904 14.74 7.54 18.21
N THR A 905 15.25 6.40 18.66
CA THR A 905 14.49 5.17 18.91
C THR A 905 14.62 4.79 20.37
N SER A 906 13.51 4.42 21.00
CA SER A 906 13.44 3.91 22.36
C SER A 906 12.84 2.52 22.39
N MET A 907 13.44 1.60 23.15
CA MET A 907 12.90 0.26 23.39
C MET A 907 12.93 -0.02 24.89
N PHE A 908 11.79 -0.29 25.51
CA PHE A 908 11.70 -0.45 26.96
C PHE A 908 10.53 -1.33 27.39
N SER A 909 10.65 -1.94 28.57
CA SER A 909 9.58 -2.68 29.24
C SER A 909 8.92 -1.85 30.34
N ILE A 910 7.63 -2.10 30.53
CA ILE A 910 6.75 -1.46 31.49
C ILE A 910 6.14 -2.56 32.35
N GLU A 911 6.11 -2.38 33.67
CA GLU A 911 5.34 -3.26 34.56
C GLU A 911 3.84 -3.08 34.33
N ARG A 912 3.09 -4.18 34.22
CA ARG A 912 1.65 -4.17 33.98
C ARG A 912 0.87 -4.52 35.26
N SER A 913 -0.19 -3.75 35.53
CA SER A 913 -1.12 -3.97 36.65
C SER A 913 -2.33 -4.85 36.34
#